data_AF-A0A066XCR7-F1
#
_entry.id   AF-A0A066XCR7-F1
#
_cell.length_a   1.000
_cell.length_b   1.000
_cell.length_c   1.000
_cell.angle_alpha   90.00
_cell.angle_beta   90.00
_cell.angle_gamma   90.00
#
_symmetry.space_group_name_H-M   'P 1'
#
loop_
_entity.id
_entity.type
_entity.pdbx_description
1 polymer ?
#
loop_
_entity_poly.entity_id
_entity_poly.type
_entity_poly.pdbx_seq_one_letter_code
_entity_poly.pdbx_strand_id
1 'polypeptide(L)'
;MFQATALVPALTLALVNSLVNGQSSDKLGVGNGFIDYAAGQISGQIVRDSQTLASLRPISGFDFLPSDFLANLTINGAHHLGDVTFRFRAIGAGDWTDIDSATNRSAVKVLDNLAPGVIAGADLAPTLPNGVPLTVTREWLAEGEGLAVRINLTNNANTTIELGSLGLPVVINNIFTSRPAENTEAKCSLADPYIGLDAGYVRVSPVKGLGNALVVAPLGKSPFEAWRLLGEPQGEYGYQTQTYEGNYEWMIHSQAWAERDWKGAEPWNAPTAKEIKVGETYSVGLTFSIADNIQTIENTVIKSEIPLAVGIPGYIVPADLTARLYLTHSSPIKSIDDHGYFTVEQDTGAKGTPYLLTPTARVWGRAKITIIYEDGKTQAIHYFITKPAPETVSDLGYFLTTAAHYTDETDPFGRAPSIMSYDREVNAIVKQDARVWIAGLSDEGGTGAYVAAATKIFVQLVEREVEILDEFIHETILGTIQPPESFAVRASAFYYEPGAVNYTYNPDFDWTSWASWSKERAYTTVRAYNYVHPVVAYWSLYRVARDYPQVKTRSEWSWYLSQAYNTVQHCLADGAPGCDYGLTGLMGETVFAELLEDLKRENMTQEATAFEDSMRFRAEFWETLAVPFGSEMAWDSTGQEGVYYWTNYFGLNTTSTKAINSIAAYMPTVAHWGWNGNARRYWDFNYGAKYAATERQIHHYGSGLNSLPMLHYFERNPTDFNAIRVAFAGNTAPLTNIDAEGFPSAAFHSFPEKLKWDPYTGDYGLGFLGLGLGQALYIVNHENYGEVVFGGNVIASNDTAVVAEPRDAVRRRVFVADWGLKVSLSAGAIQTVTYDRQGQRLTLAVSPAAAEAALQAASAIVWLTQTTVGEAEFVIQGATVSRGGYLVDLSAGQADVVISRSQ
;
A
#
# COMPACT_ATOMS: atom_id res chain seq x y z
N MET A 1 -21.22 39.13 -8.19
CA MET A 1 -22.40 39.82 -8.75
C MET A 1 -22.84 39.07 -10.00
N PHE A 2 -23.82 38.16 -9.91
CA PHE A 2 -24.90 37.92 -10.89
C PHE A 2 -25.90 36.94 -10.28
N GLN A 3 -27.17 37.14 -10.65
CA GLN A 3 -28.41 36.85 -9.94
C GLN A 3 -28.77 35.38 -9.73
N ALA A 4 -29.37 35.12 -8.55
CA ALA A 4 -30.20 33.97 -8.25
C ALA A 4 -31.55 34.03 -9.00
N THR A 5 -32.03 32.88 -9.47
CA THR A 5 -33.46 32.63 -9.67
C THR A 5 -33.83 31.27 -9.07
N ALA A 6 -34.74 31.32 -8.11
CA ALA A 6 -35.33 30.17 -7.45
C ALA A 6 -36.54 29.66 -8.25
N LEU A 7 -36.67 28.34 -8.38
CA LEU A 7 -37.95 27.66 -8.64
C LEU A 7 -37.83 26.16 -8.30
N VAL A 8 -38.42 25.80 -7.15
CA VAL A 8 -38.83 24.46 -6.70
C VAL A 8 -40.22 24.71 -6.09
N PRO A 9 -41.28 23.88 -6.28
CA PRO A 9 -41.24 22.42 -6.11
C PRO A 9 -42.07 21.57 -7.10
N ALA A 10 -41.53 20.41 -7.46
CA ALA A 10 -42.31 19.23 -7.81
C ALA A 10 -41.63 17.98 -7.26
N LEU A 11 -41.60 17.91 -5.92
CA LEU A 11 -41.46 16.65 -5.19
C LEU A 11 -42.73 15.82 -5.47
N THR A 12 -42.60 14.49 -5.57
CA THR A 12 -43.66 13.46 -5.71
C THR A 12 -44.09 12.98 -7.11
N LEU A 13 -43.17 12.83 -8.08
CA LEU A 13 -43.40 11.87 -9.20
C LEU A 13 -42.14 11.28 -9.86
N ALA A 14 -41.00 11.26 -9.15
CA ALA A 14 -39.74 10.69 -9.66
C ALA A 14 -39.36 9.32 -9.05
N LEU A 15 -40.11 8.84 -8.05
CA LEU A 15 -39.87 7.54 -7.40
C LEU A 15 -40.50 6.34 -8.12
N VAL A 16 -41.23 6.56 -9.22
CA VAL A 16 -41.90 5.47 -9.96
C VAL A 16 -41.23 5.20 -11.31
N ASN A 17 -40.44 6.11 -11.86
CA ASN A 17 -39.81 5.93 -13.18
C ASN A 17 -38.42 5.27 -13.15
N SER A 18 -37.75 5.18 -11.99
CA SER A 18 -36.54 4.36 -11.84
C SER A 18 -36.84 2.86 -11.67
N LEU A 19 -38.09 2.48 -11.37
CA LEU A 19 -38.53 1.09 -11.26
C LEU A 19 -38.95 0.48 -12.61
N VAL A 20 -39.19 1.30 -13.65
CA VAL A 20 -39.80 0.82 -14.90
C VAL A 20 -38.75 0.49 -15.99
N ASN A 21 -37.52 0.99 -15.91
CA ASN A 21 -36.45 0.60 -16.84
C ASN A 21 -35.60 -0.60 -16.37
N GLY A 22 -35.74 -1.06 -15.12
CA GLY A 22 -35.04 -2.26 -14.60
C GLY A 22 -35.77 -3.59 -14.81
N GLN A 23 -37.05 -3.57 -15.23
CA GLN A 23 -37.87 -4.79 -15.30
C GLN A 23 -37.68 -5.62 -16.59
N SER A 24 -36.98 -5.13 -17.62
CA SER A 24 -36.74 -5.93 -18.85
C SER A 24 -35.42 -6.72 -18.83
N SER A 25 -34.57 -6.54 -17.81
CA SER A 25 -33.22 -7.12 -17.73
C SER A 25 -32.88 -7.82 -16.40
N ASP A 26 -33.80 -7.94 -15.44
CA ASP A 26 -33.55 -8.62 -14.16
C ASP A 26 -33.32 -10.13 -14.34
N LYS A 27 -32.07 -10.56 -14.49
CA LYS A 27 -31.68 -11.98 -14.58
C LYS A 27 -31.39 -12.60 -13.22
N LEU A 28 -31.26 -11.78 -12.17
CA LEU A 28 -31.01 -12.24 -10.81
C LEU A 28 -32.31 -12.59 -10.06
N GLY A 29 -33.43 -11.98 -10.46
CA GLY A 29 -34.76 -12.18 -9.88
C GLY A 29 -35.01 -11.32 -8.63
N VAL A 30 -34.40 -10.13 -8.57
CA VAL A 30 -34.61 -9.13 -7.52
C VAL A 30 -36.09 -8.73 -7.41
N GLY A 31 -36.78 -8.62 -8.54
CA GLY A 31 -38.21 -8.30 -8.61
C GLY A 31 -39.13 -9.33 -7.93
N ASN A 32 -38.65 -10.56 -7.72
CA ASN A 32 -39.40 -11.65 -7.07
C ASN A 32 -39.18 -11.70 -5.55
N GLY A 33 -38.44 -10.73 -5.00
CA GLY A 33 -38.27 -10.50 -3.57
C GLY A 33 -37.13 -11.30 -2.93
N PHE A 34 -37.10 -11.28 -1.60
CA PHE A 34 -35.97 -11.76 -0.80
C PHE A 34 -36.39 -12.74 0.27
N ILE A 35 -35.43 -13.52 0.76
CA ILE A 35 -35.50 -14.31 1.99
C ILE A 35 -34.68 -13.55 3.04
N ASP A 36 -35.34 -13.06 4.09
CA ASP A 36 -34.66 -12.43 5.22
C ASP A 36 -34.02 -13.51 6.10
N TYR A 37 -32.83 -13.22 6.62
CA TYR A 37 -32.13 -14.11 7.55
C TYR A 37 -31.51 -13.37 8.72
N ALA A 38 -31.31 -14.11 9.80
CA ALA A 38 -30.49 -13.72 10.94
C ALA A 38 -29.66 -14.93 11.38
N ALA A 39 -28.35 -14.73 11.55
CA ALA A 39 -27.38 -15.74 11.94
C ALA A 39 -26.35 -15.09 12.88
N GLY A 40 -26.54 -15.30 14.18
CA GLY A 40 -25.71 -14.70 15.22
C GLY A 40 -25.70 -13.16 15.17
N GLN A 41 -24.54 -12.57 14.89
CA GLN A 41 -24.34 -11.11 14.79
C GLN A 41 -24.64 -10.56 13.39
N ILE A 42 -25.01 -11.42 12.43
CA ILE A 42 -25.24 -11.05 11.04
C ILE A 42 -26.72 -11.17 10.70
N SER A 43 -27.23 -10.20 9.96
CA SER A 43 -28.54 -10.25 9.34
C SER A 43 -28.47 -9.73 7.90
N GLY A 44 -29.48 -10.04 7.10
CA GLY A 44 -29.52 -9.55 5.74
C GLY A 44 -30.58 -10.25 4.91
N GLN A 45 -30.35 -10.26 3.61
CA GLN A 45 -31.29 -10.73 2.60
C GLN A 45 -30.59 -11.61 1.57
N ILE A 46 -31.29 -12.66 1.15
CA ILE A 46 -30.92 -13.54 0.03
C ILE A 46 -31.94 -13.31 -1.09
N VAL A 47 -31.51 -13.13 -2.34
CA VAL A 47 -32.43 -13.00 -3.48
C VAL A 47 -33.19 -14.32 -3.63
N ARG A 48 -34.53 -14.28 -3.70
CA ARG A 48 -35.36 -15.50 -3.66
C ARG A 48 -35.08 -16.45 -4.82
N ASP A 49 -34.92 -15.90 -6.02
CA ASP A 49 -34.77 -16.68 -7.25
C ASP A 49 -33.37 -17.22 -7.46
N SER A 50 -32.33 -16.38 -7.35
CA SER A 50 -30.94 -16.83 -7.51
C SER A 50 -30.39 -17.52 -6.28
N GLN A 51 -31.00 -17.31 -5.11
CA GLN A 51 -30.46 -17.61 -3.77
C GLN A 51 -29.01 -17.13 -3.54
N THR A 52 -28.57 -16.06 -4.22
CA THR A 52 -27.32 -15.35 -3.90
C THR A 52 -27.56 -14.28 -2.84
N LEU A 53 -26.50 -13.89 -2.12
CA LEU A 53 -26.61 -12.93 -1.03
C LEU A 53 -26.82 -11.52 -1.58
N ALA A 54 -27.87 -10.85 -1.12
CA ALA A 54 -28.19 -9.47 -1.47
C ALA A 54 -27.67 -8.46 -0.44
N SER A 55 -27.58 -8.87 0.82
CA SER A 55 -27.18 -8.02 1.95
C SER A 55 -26.50 -8.83 3.05
N LEU A 56 -25.45 -8.26 3.64
CA LEU A 56 -24.71 -8.82 4.77
C LEU A 56 -24.41 -7.67 5.74
N ARG A 57 -25.14 -7.62 6.86
CA ARG A 57 -25.07 -6.54 7.84
C ARG A 57 -24.75 -7.06 9.24
N PRO A 58 -23.80 -6.44 9.96
CA PRO A 58 -23.76 -6.57 11.40
C PRO A 58 -24.99 -5.90 12.02
N ILE A 59 -25.24 -6.14 13.31
CA ILE A 59 -26.32 -5.49 14.07
C ILE A 59 -26.26 -3.95 13.97
N SER A 60 -25.07 -3.37 13.80
CA SER A 60 -24.88 -1.92 13.64
C SER A 60 -25.41 -1.35 12.30
N GLY A 61 -25.73 -2.21 11.32
CA GLY A 61 -26.49 -1.85 10.13
C GLY A 61 -25.69 -1.50 8.87
N PHE A 62 -24.36 -1.39 8.93
CA PHE A 62 -23.53 -1.20 7.74
C PHE A 62 -23.61 -2.40 6.80
N ASP A 63 -23.84 -2.21 5.51
CA ASP A 63 -23.94 -3.31 4.54
C ASP A 63 -22.63 -3.48 3.80
N PHE A 64 -21.98 -4.63 3.98
CA PHE A 64 -20.73 -4.92 3.29
C PHE A 64 -20.93 -5.19 1.78
N LEU A 65 -22.18 -5.45 1.37
CA LEU A 65 -22.53 -5.76 -0.02
C LEU A 65 -23.15 -4.55 -0.73
N PRO A 66 -23.08 -4.47 -2.07
CA PRO A 66 -23.66 -3.38 -2.84
C PRO A 66 -25.19 -3.48 -2.94
N SER A 67 -25.90 -3.64 -1.81
CA SER A 67 -27.36 -3.78 -1.79
C SER A 67 -28.07 -2.54 -2.33
N ASP A 68 -27.48 -1.35 -2.16
CA ASP A 68 -27.97 -0.09 -2.72
C ASP A 68 -27.76 0.02 -4.24
N PHE A 69 -26.90 -0.82 -4.82
CA PHE A 69 -26.61 -0.91 -6.25
C PHE A 69 -27.15 -2.19 -6.89
N LEU A 70 -27.81 -3.06 -6.11
CA LEU A 70 -28.18 -4.41 -6.53
C LEU A 70 -29.04 -4.45 -7.79
N ALA A 71 -29.94 -3.48 -7.98
CA ALA A 71 -30.78 -3.38 -9.18
C ALA A 71 -29.97 -3.24 -10.49
N ASN A 72 -28.77 -2.65 -10.42
CA ASN A 72 -27.86 -2.50 -11.55
C ASN A 72 -26.95 -3.73 -11.74
N LEU A 73 -26.90 -4.64 -10.77
CA LEU A 73 -26.06 -5.84 -10.76
C LEU A 73 -26.85 -7.12 -11.10
N THR A 74 -27.96 -6.98 -11.84
CA THR A 74 -28.89 -8.09 -12.13
C THR A 74 -28.62 -8.82 -13.44
N ILE A 75 -27.57 -8.45 -14.18
CA ILE A 75 -27.25 -9.00 -15.51
C ILE A 75 -26.50 -10.34 -15.42
N ASN A 76 -26.53 -11.09 -16.53
CA ASN A 76 -25.66 -12.25 -16.74
C ASN A 76 -24.19 -11.84 -16.65
N GLY A 77 -23.38 -12.60 -15.92
CA GLY A 77 -21.94 -12.41 -15.75
C GLY A 77 -21.53 -11.47 -14.60
N ALA A 78 -22.44 -10.69 -14.00
CA ALA A 78 -22.13 -9.90 -12.80
C ALA A 78 -22.18 -10.81 -11.56
N HIS A 79 -21.08 -11.01 -10.83
CA HIS A 79 -21.00 -12.02 -9.75
C HIS A 79 -21.62 -11.53 -8.43
N HIS A 80 -22.07 -12.48 -7.60
CA HIS A 80 -22.59 -12.26 -6.25
C HIS A 80 -22.00 -13.28 -5.27
N LEU A 81 -21.99 -12.96 -3.97
CA LEU A 81 -21.68 -13.94 -2.94
C LEU A 81 -22.67 -15.12 -3.02
N GLY A 82 -22.12 -16.33 -3.14
CA GLY A 82 -22.88 -17.56 -3.35
C GLY A 82 -22.86 -18.09 -4.78
N ASP A 83 -22.31 -17.35 -5.75
CA ASP A 83 -21.93 -17.96 -7.02
C ASP A 83 -20.72 -18.91 -6.86
N VAL A 84 -20.43 -19.71 -7.87
CA VAL A 84 -19.29 -20.64 -7.90
C VAL A 84 -18.70 -20.72 -9.30
N THR A 85 -17.36 -20.73 -9.38
CA THR A 85 -16.61 -21.00 -10.60
C THR A 85 -15.80 -22.28 -10.44
N PHE A 86 -15.65 -23.07 -11.50
CA PHE A 86 -14.75 -24.22 -11.47
C PHE A 86 -14.35 -24.68 -12.85
N ARG A 87 -13.21 -25.38 -12.92
CA ARG A 87 -12.75 -26.07 -14.12
C ARG A 87 -12.62 -27.54 -13.84
N PHE A 88 -13.15 -28.36 -14.74
CA PHE A 88 -13.11 -29.81 -14.58
C PHE A 88 -12.76 -30.53 -15.87
N ARG A 89 -12.33 -31.79 -15.74
CA ARG A 89 -12.21 -32.75 -16.84
C ARG A 89 -12.44 -34.17 -16.33
N ALA A 90 -12.77 -35.10 -17.22
CA ALA A 90 -12.68 -36.51 -16.86
C ALA A 90 -11.20 -36.90 -16.70
N ILE A 91 -10.86 -37.76 -15.73
CA ILE A 91 -9.46 -38.22 -15.59
C ILE A 91 -8.94 -38.76 -16.93
N GLY A 92 -7.76 -38.31 -17.34
CA GLY A 92 -7.10 -38.70 -18.58
C GLY A 92 -7.56 -37.92 -19.83
N ALA A 93 -8.55 -37.03 -19.72
CA ALA A 93 -8.86 -36.06 -20.78
C ALA A 93 -7.83 -34.93 -20.81
N GLY A 94 -7.63 -34.31 -21.98
CA GLY A 94 -6.67 -33.21 -22.15
C GLY A 94 -7.22 -31.85 -21.69
N ASP A 95 -8.36 -31.45 -22.21
CA ASP A 95 -8.86 -30.08 -22.09
C ASP A 95 -9.71 -29.85 -20.82
N TRP A 96 -9.55 -28.66 -20.22
CA TRP A 96 -10.36 -28.18 -19.11
C TRP A 96 -11.69 -27.59 -19.62
N THR A 97 -12.79 -27.94 -18.96
CA THR A 97 -14.11 -27.32 -19.18
C THR A 97 -14.37 -26.26 -18.12
N ASP A 98 -14.63 -25.02 -18.57
CA ASP A 98 -14.93 -23.86 -17.72
C ASP A 98 -16.40 -23.83 -17.31
N ILE A 99 -16.68 -23.64 -16.02
CA ILE A 99 -18.02 -23.45 -15.46
C ILE A 99 -18.03 -22.23 -14.56
N ASP A 100 -19.06 -21.39 -14.73
CA ASP A 100 -19.34 -20.24 -13.90
C ASP A 100 -20.87 -20.08 -13.78
N SER A 101 -21.37 -20.06 -12.54
CA SER A 101 -22.80 -19.93 -12.24
C SER A 101 -23.38 -18.54 -12.53
N ALA A 102 -22.54 -17.51 -12.68
CA ALA A 102 -22.98 -16.15 -13.00
C ALA A 102 -23.21 -15.95 -14.51
N THR A 103 -22.56 -16.74 -15.37
CA THR A 103 -22.58 -16.56 -16.84
C THR A 103 -24.00 -16.57 -17.43
N ASN A 104 -24.87 -17.51 -17.03
CA ASN A 104 -26.25 -17.59 -17.51
C ASN A 104 -27.21 -17.70 -16.33
N ARG A 105 -27.59 -16.56 -15.74
CA ARG A 105 -28.44 -16.55 -14.56
C ARG A 105 -29.84 -17.07 -14.86
N SER A 106 -30.39 -17.79 -13.90
CA SER A 106 -31.74 -18.35 -13.90
C SER A 106 -32.15 -18.62 -12.46
N ALA A 107 -33.46 -18.70 -12.21
CA ALA A 107 -33.96 -19.10 -10.89
C ALA A 107 -33.45 -20.51 -10.56
N VAL A 108 -32.83 -20.66 -9.40
CA VAL A 108 -32.29 -21.94 -8.93
C VAL A 108 -33.42 -22.82 -8.40
N LYS A 109 -33.18 -24.13 -8.34
CA LYS A 109 -34.16 -25.06 -7.79
C LYS A 109 -33.97 -25.15 -6.27
N VAL A 110 -34.96 -24.65 -5.52
CA VAL A 110 -34.95 -24.73 -4.05
C VAL A 110 -34.90 -26.20 -3.59
N LEU A 111 -34.06 -26.48 -2.60
CA LEU A 111 -34.00 -27.80 -1.94
C LEU A 111 -35.05 -27.89 -0.84
N ASP A 112 -35.80 -28.99 -0.83
CA ASP A 112 -36.75 -29.33 0.22
C ASP A 112 -36.05 -30.07 1.38
N ASN A 113 -36.67 -30.08 2.56
CA ASN A 113 -36.20 -30.82 3.74
C ASN A 113 -34.76 -30.48 4.17
N LEU A 114 -34.44 -29.18 4.21
CA LEU A 114 -33.14 -28.66 4.62
C LEU A 114 -32.73 -29.20 6.00
N ALA A 115 -31.44 -29.50 6.16
CA ALA A 115 -30.88 -29.92 7.43
C ALA A 115 -31.07 -28.82 8.50
N PRO A 116 -31.18 -29.18 9.81
CA PRO A 116 -31.24 -28.20 10.88
C PRO A 116 -30.09 -27.19 10.79
N GLY A 117 -30.40 -25.89 10.87
CA GLY A 117 -29.42 -24.80 10.78
C GLY A 117 -29.17 -24.25 9.37
N VAL A 118 -29.65 -24.94 8.32
CA VAL A 118 -29.65 -24.42 6.95
C VAL A 118 -30.82 -23.46 6.75
N ILE A 119 -30.51 -22.23 6.36
CA ILE A 119 -31.43 -21.11 6.15
C ILE A 119 -32.07 -21.20 4.75
N ALA A 120 -31.27 -21.49 3.74
CA ALA A 120 -31.70 -21.66 2.36
C ALA A 120 -30.79 -22.67 1.66
N GLY A 121 -31.37 -23.51 0.80
CA GLY A 121 -30.64 -24.47 -0.02
C GLY A 121 -31.14 -24.48 -1.45
N ALA A 122 -30.22 -24.67 -2.41
CA ALA A 122 -30.53 -24.70 -3.83
C ALA A 122 -29.65 -25.67 -4.61
N ASP A 123 -30.22 -26.28 -5.64
CA ASP A 123 -29.54 -26.93 -6.74
C ASP A 123 -29.29 -25.88 -7.85
N LEU A 124 -28.02 -25.69 -8.21
CA LEU A 124 -27.56 -24.68 -9.17
C LEU A 124 -27.69 -25.13 -10.62
N ALA A 125 -28.12 -26.36 -10.91
CA ALA A 125 -28.24 -26.87 -12.29
C ALA A 125 -28.90 -25.89 -13.30
N PRO A 126 -29.94 -25.09 -12.95
CA PRO A 126 -30.51 -24.12 -13.88
C PRO A 126 -29.56 -23.02 -14.37
N THR A 127 -28.49 -22.73 -13.64
CA THR A 127 -27.49 -21.71 -14.02
C THR A 127 -26.27 -22.30 -14.74
N LEU A 128 -26.17 -23.64 -14.81
CA LEU A 128 -25.04 -24.33 -15.40
C LEU A 128 -25.35 -24.78 -16.85
N PRO A 129 -24.33 -24.87 -17.72
CA PRO A 129 -24.50 -25.47 -19.04
C PRO A 129 -25.02 -26.91 -18.96
N ASN A 130 -25.75 -27.34 -20.00
CA ASN A 130 -26.17 -28.74 -20.11
C ASN A 130 -24.96 -29.68 -20.19
N GLY A 131 -25.04 -30.84 -19.53
CA GLY A 131 -24.01 -31.89 -19.62
C GLY A 131 -22.88 -31.78 -18.61
N VAL A 132 -22.97 -30.89 -17.62
CA VAL A 132 -22.05 -30.87 -16.47
C VAL A 132 -22.18 -32.18 -15.68
N PRO A 133 -21.10 -32.94 -15.45
CA PRO A 133 -21.13 -34.26 -14.79
C PRO A 133 -21.27 -34.18 -13.26
N LEU A 134 -21.30 -32.96 -12.71
CA LEU A 134 -21.39 -32.68 -11.29
C LEU A 134 -22.77 -32.10 -10.96
N THR A 135 -23.44 -32.64 -9.95
CA THR A 135 -24.52 -31.91 -9.28
C THR A 135 -23.91 -30.93 -8.30
N VAL A 136 -24.26 -29.66 -8.43
CA VAL A 136 -23.74 -28.57 -7.62
C VAL A 136 -24.88 -27.99 -6.79
N THR A 137 -24.78 -28.11 -5.46
CA THR A 137 -25.74 -27.50 -4.55
C THR A 137 -25.08 -26.44 -3.67
N ARG A 138 -25.87 -25.44 -3.27
CA ARG A 138 -25.49 -24.39 -2.32
C ARG A 138 -26.40 -24.42 -1.11
N GLU A 139 -25.81 -24.22 0.06
CA GLU A 139 -26.51 -24.04 1.33
C GLU A 139 -26.00 -22.79 2.05
N TRP A 140 -26.92 -21.92 2.47
CA TRP A 140 -26.66 -20.86 3.44
C TRP A 140 -27.03 -21.39 4.81
N LEU A 141 -26.13 -21.29 5.78
CA LEU A 141 -26.37 -21.80 7.14
C LEU A 141 -25.84 -20.84 8.20
N ALA A 142 -26.43 -20.91 9.39
CA ALA A 142 -25.86 -20.28 10.56
C ALA A 142 -24.67 -21.12 11.06
N GLU A 143 -23.51 -20.48 11.28
CA GLU A 143 -22.29 -21.13 11.76
C GLU A 143 -21.71 -20.30 12.91
N GLY A 144 -21.70 -20.84 14.12
CA GLY A 144 -21.31 -20.11 15.32
C GLY A 144 -22.13 -18.83 15.52
N GLU A 145 -21.45 -17.68 15.58
CA GLU A 145 -22.07 -16.35 15.67
C GLU A 145 -22.17 -15.63 14.30
N GLY A 146 -21.96 -16.35 13.20
CA GLY A 146 -21.93 -15.80 11.84
C GLY A 146 -22.77 -16.56 10.83
N LEU A 147 -22.60 -16.18 9.57
CA LEU A 147 -23.21 -16.82 8.40
C LEU A 147 -22.14 -17.68 7.70
N ALA A 148 -22.54 -18.77 7.06
CA ALA A 148 -21.68 -19.50 6.15
C ALA A 148 -22.39 -19.89 4.85
N VAL A 149 -21.60 -20.04 3.80
CA VAL A 149 -22.03 -20.64 2.53
C VAL A 149 -21.28 -21.95 2.34
N ARG A 150 -22.01 -23.01 1.98
CA ARG A 150 -21.45 -24.32 1.63
C ARG A 150 -21.83 -24.66 0.19
N ILE A 151 -20.84 -25.08 -0.59
CA ILE A 151 -21.01 -25.63 -1.93
C ILE A 151 -20.68 -27.11 -1.91
N ASN A 152 -21.58 -27.94 -2.42
CA ASN A 152 -21.37 -29.38 -2.55
C ASN A 152 -21.31 -29.74 -4.04
N LEU A 153 -20.23 -30.40 -4.45
CA LEU A 153 -20.04 -30.94 -5.80
C LEU A 153 -20.11 -32.46 -5.73
N THR A 154 -21.18 -33.05 -6.27
CA THR A 154 -21.36 -34.51 -6.29
C THR A 154 -21.13 -35.05 -7.69
N ASN A 155 -20.20 -35.99 -7.84
CA ASN A 155 -19.93 -36.61 -9.14
C ASN A 155 -20.98 -37.67 -9.48
N ASN A 156 -21.82 -37.34 -10.47
CA ASN A 156 -22.88 -38.21 -10.97
C ASN A 156 -22.53 -38.88 -12.31
N ALA A 157 -21.31 -38.69 -12.81
CA ALA A 157 -20.81 -39.41 -13.98
C ALA A 157 -20.37 -40.83 -13.65
N ASN A 158 -20.14 -41.62 -14.69
CA ASN A 158 -19.64 -43.00 -14.57
C ASN A 158 -18.11 -43.07 -14.47
N THR A 159 -17.44 -41.91 -14.38
CA THR A 159 -15.98 -41.79 -14.31
C THR A 159 -15.58 -40.79 -13.24
N THR A 160 -14.37 -40.93 -12.68
CA THR A 160 -13.78 -39.92 -11.79
C THR A 160 -13.62 -38.60 -12.55
N ILE A 161 -13.99 -37.51 -11.89
CA ILE A 161 -13.82 -36.14 -12.40
C ILE A 161 -12.65 -35.49 -11.66
N GLU A 162 -11.74 -34.88 -12.39
CA GLU A 162 -10.68 -34.03 -11.86
C GLU A 162 -11.17 -32.58 -11.87
N LEU A 163 -11.18 -31.96 -10.69
CA LEU A 163 -11.51 -30.56 -10.48
C LEU A 163 -10.22 -29.75 -10.40
N GLY A 164 -9.82 -29.15 -11.51
CA GLY A 164 -8.56 -28.41 -11.63
C GLY A 164 -8.62 -26.98 -11.11
N SER A 165 -9.83 -26.41 -10.97
CA SER A 165 -10.00 -25.19 -10.18
C SER A 165 -11.35 -25.13 -9.50
N LEU A 166 -11.43 -24.42 -8.38
CA LEU A 166 -12.67 -24.14 -7.65
C LEU A 166 -12.56 -22.77 -6.99
N GLY A 167 -13.38 -21.83 -7.45
CA GLY A 167 -13.42 -20.44 -6.99
C GLY A 167 -14.76 -20.07 -6.39
N LEU A 168 -14.72 -19.30 -5.30
CA LEU A 168 -15.88 -18.71 -4.64
C LEU A 168 -15.75 -17.19 -4.71
N PRO A 169 -16.59 -16.48 -5.50
CA PRO A 169 -16.60 -15.03 -5.55
C PRO A 169 -16.70 -14.40 -4.17
N VAL A 170 -15.91 -13.36 -3.92
CA VAL A 170 -15.94 -12.52 -2.73
C VAL A 170 -16.32 -11.11 -3.17
N VAL A 171 -17.61 -10.85 -3.20
CA VAL A 171 -18.19 -9.59 -3.67
C VAL A 171 -18.46 -8.67 -2.48
N ILE A 172 -18.01 -7.42 -2.58
CA ILE A 172 -18.18 -6.37 -1.58
C ILE A 172 -18.61 -5.07 -2.25
N ASN A 173 -19.05 -4.07 -1.47
CA ASN A 173 -19.44 -2.77 -2.02
C ASN A 173 -18.21 -1.88 -2.33
N ASN A 174 -17.41 -2.18 -3.36
CA ASN A 174 -16.29 -1.33 -3.81
C ASN A 174 -16.61 -0.51 -5.07
N ILE A 175 -17.89 -0.18 -5.27
CA ILE A 175 -18.36 0.61 -6.41
C ILE A 175 -18.40 2.09 -5.99
N PHE A 176 -17.43 2.88 -6.43
CA PHE A 176 -17.36 4.33 -6.20
C PHE A 176 -18.04 5.12 -7.32
N THR A 177 -18.34 4.47 -8.44
CA THR A 177 -18.96 5.08 -9.62
C THR A 177 -20.24 5.83 -9.26
N SER A 178 -20.33 7.08 -9.73
CA SER A 178 -21.48 7.97 -9.49
C SER A 178 -21.79 8.27 -8.02
N ARG A 179 -20.84 8.04 -7.10
CA ARG A 179 -20.98 8.38 -5.69
C ARG A 179 -20.15 9.62 -5.34
N PRO A 180 -20.74 10.62 -4.64
CA PRO A 180 -19.93 11.63 -3.96
C PRO A 180 -19.12 10.99 -2.83
N ALA A 181 -18.03 11.64 -2.42
CA ALA A 181 -17.07 11.12 -1.46
C ALA A 181 -17.72 10.65 -0.13
N GLU A 182 -18.71 11.39 0.38
CA GLU A 182 -19.44 11.04 1.60
C GLU A 182 -20.22 9.74 1.48
N ASN A 183 -20.81 9.49 0.31
CA ASN A 183 -21.52 8.24 0.04
C ASN A 183 -20.53 7.08 -0.13
N THR A 184 -19.38 7.34 -0.74
CA THR A 184 -18.30 6.34 -0.83
C THR A 184 -17.84 5.93 0.56
N GLU A 185 -17.50 6.86 1.45
CA GLU A 185 -17.11 6.52 2.82
C GLU A 185 -18.22 5.81 3.60
N ALA A 186 -19.48 6.25 3.45
CA ALA A 186 -20.60 5.74 4.25
C ALA A 186 -21.07 4.35 3.84
N LYS A 187 -20.83 3.91 2.60
CA LYS A 187 -21.44 2.71 2.04
C LYS A 187 -20.44 1.68 1.51
N CYS A 188 -19.23 2.11 1.16
CA CYS A 188 -18.30 1.24 0.48
C CYS A 188 -17.39 0.49 1.44
N SER A 189 -16.88 -0.64 0.96
CA SER A 189 -15.91 -1.49 1.65
C SER A 189 -14.67 -1.72 0.78
N LEU A 190 -13.61 -2.17 1.43
CA LEU A 190 -12.36 -2.62 0.82
C LEU A 190 -12.08 -4.05 1.27
N ALA A 191 -11.53 -4.89 0.40
CA ALA A 191 -11.23 -6.30 0.69
C ALA A 191 -9.76 -6.62 0.42
N ASP A 192 -9.03 -7.08 1.44
CA ASP A 192 -7.61 -7.44 1.32
C ASP A 192 -7.39 -8.90 1.75
N PRO A 193 -6.70 -9.72 0.94
CA PRO A 193 -6.53 -11.14 1.20
C PRO A 193 -5.28 -11.44 2.04
N TYR A 194 -5.38 -12.44 2.91
CA TYR A 194 -4.26 -13.26 3.36
C TYR A 194 -4.38 -14.65 2.72
N ILE A 195 -3.56 -14.90 1.69
CA ILE A 195 -3.59 -16.13 0.87
C ILE A 195 -2.84 -17.28 1.58
N GLY A 196 -3.20 -17.53 2.84
CA GLY A 196 -2.48 -18.36 3.80
C GLY A 196 -2.88 -19.83 3.86
N LEU A 197 -3.49 -20.40 2.80
CA LEU A 197 -4.04 -21.78 2.81
C LEU A 197 -5.14 -21.96 3.86
N ASP A 198 -5.07 -22.96 4.74
CA ASP A 198 -6.09 -23.22 5.78
C ASP A 198 -6.15 -22.11 6.85
N ALA A 199 -5.10 -21.28 6.92
CA ALA A 199 -5.03 -20.10 7.77
C ALA A 199 -5.42 -18.80 7.04
N GLY A 200 -5.78 -18.88 5.75
CA GLY A 200 -6.13 -17.72 4.96
C GLY A 200 -7.44 -17.08 5.41
N TYR A 201 -7.57 -15.77 5.16
CA TYR A 201 -8.80 -15.03 5.36
C TYR A 201 -8.81 -13.78 4.46
N VAL A 202 -9.99 -13.24 4.14
CA VAL A 202 -10.12 -11.90 3.57
C VAL A 202 -10.65 -10.99 4.67
N ARG A 203 -9.96 -9.87 4.89
CA ARG A 203 -10.48 -8.79 5.74
C ARG A 203 -11.23 -7.79 4.89
N VAL A 204 -12.41 -7.41 5.36
CA VAL A 204 -13.26 -6.44 4.69
C VAL A 204 -13.50 -5.26 5.64
N SER A 205 -13.05 -4.08 5.23
CA SER A 205 -13.09 -2.85 6.02
C SER A 205 -14.05 -1.85 5.39
N PRO A 206 -14.90 -1.14 6.17
CA PRO A 206 -15.57 0.06 5.67
C PRO A 206 -14.53 1.09 5.21
N VAL A 207 -14.75 1.74 4.06
CA VAL A 207 -13.82 2.73 3.49
C VAL A 207 -13.50 3.87 4.47
N LYS A 208 -14.48 4.25 5.30
CA LYS A 208 -14.32 5.28 6.34
C LYS A 208 -13.31 4.93 7.43
N GLY A 209 -12.94 3.65 7.58
CA GLY A 209 -12.03 3.22 8.63
C GLY A 209 -12.63 3.11 10.03
N LEU A 210 -13.96 3.19 10.13
CA LEU A 210 -14.70 3.17 11.38
C LEU A 210 -15.87 2.17 11.31
N GLY A 211 -16.24 1.61 12.46
CA GLY A 211 -17.30 0.64 12.59
C GLY A 211 -16.81 -0.80 12.48
N ASN A 212 -17.76 -1.74 12.44
CA ASN A 212 -17.46 -3.16 12.33
C ASN A 212 -16.71 -3.50 11.05
N ALA A 213 -15.84 -4.51 11.13
CA ALA A 213 -15.21 -5.13 9.97
C ALA A 213 -15.74 -6.55 9.78
N LEU A 214 -15.47 -7.14 8.61
CA LEU A 214 -15.87 -8.51 8.27
C LEU A 214 -14.63 -9.36 8.00
N VAL A 215 -14.64 -10.57 8.54
CA VAL A 215 -13.67 -11.63 8.26
C VAL A 215 -14.35 -12.71 7.44
N VAL A 216 -13.85 -12.93 6.22
CA VAL A 216 -14.24 -14.07 5.38
C VAL A 216 -13.18 -15.14 5.53
N ALA A 217 -13.56 -16.33 6.00
CA ALA A 217 -12.65 -17.40 6.35
C ALA A 217 -13.13 -18.77 5.83
N PRO A 218 -12.30 -19.82 5.82
CA PRO A 218 -12.69 -21.14 5.35
C PRO A 218 -13.84 -21.74 6.17
N LEU A 219 -14.81 -22.36 5.50
CA LEU A 219 -15.67 -23.37 6.12
C LEU A 219 -15.10 -24.76 5.84
N GLY A 220 -14.79 -25.52 6.91
CA GLY A 220 -14.19 -26.84 6.76
C GLY A 220 -12.84 -26.79 6.01
N LYS A 221 -12.59 -27.75 5.12
CA LYS A 221 -11.35 -27.81 4.33
C LYS A 221 -11.49 -27.03 3.02
N SER A 222 -11.40 -25.71 3.12
CA SER A 222 -11.53 -24.78 1.99
C SER A 222 -10.32 -23.83 1.93
N PRO A 223 -9.09 -24.34 1.72
CA PRO A 223 -7.88 -23.53 1.79
C PRO A 223 -7.90 -22.32 0.84
N PHE A 224 -7.26 -21.22 1.24
CA PHE A 224 -7.07 -20.03 0.40
C PHE A 224 -5.80 -20.18 -0.44
N GLU A 225 -5.88 -20.84 -1.57
CA GLU A 225 -4.73 -21.15 -2.43
C GLU A 225 -4.32 -19.95 -3.29
N ALA A 226 -5.28 -19.27 -3.91
CA ALA A 226 -5.04 -18.12 -4.79
C ALA A 226 -6.17 -17.09 -4.72
N TRP A 227 -5.85 -15.87 -5.14
CA TRP A 227 -6.76 -14.73 -5.23
C TRP A 227 -6.78 -14.21 -6.67
N ARG A 228 -7.91 -14.34 -7.35
CA ARG A 228 -8.02 -14.05 -8.79
C ARG A 228 -9.12 -13.03 -9.06
N LEU A 229 -8.85 -12.06 -9.93
CA LEU A 229 -9.87 -11.13 -10.38
C LEU A 229 -10.88 -11.85 -11.29
N LEU A 230 -12.16 -11.58 -11.07
CA LEU A 230 -13.25 -12.08 -11.89
C LEU A 230 -13.34 -11.27 -13.18
N GLY A 231 -13.72 -11.91 -14.28
CA GLY A 231 -14.08 -11.20 -15.50
C GLY A 231 -15.59 -10.93 -15.47
N GLU A 232 -15.99 -9.67 -15.58
CA GLU A 232 -17.41 -9.28 -15.61
C GLU A 232 -17.71 -8.39 -16.82
N PRO A 233 -18.95 -8.39 -17.32
CA PRO A 233 -19.36 -7.47 -18.37
C PRO A 233 -19.28 -6.01 -17.89
N GLN A 234 -18.96 -5.13 -18.83
CA GLN A 234 -19.11 -3.70 -18.62
C GLN A 234 -20.58 -3.35 -18.46
N GLY A 235 -20.89 -2.58 -17.40
CA GLY A 235 -22.20 -2.01 -17.16
C GLY A 235 -22.12 -0.51 -16.92
N GLU A 236 -23.24 0.12 -16.60
CA GLU A 236 -23.31 1.56 -16.26
C GLU A 236 -22.53 1.92 -14.98
N TYR A 237 -22.00 0.92 -14.27
CA TYR A 237 -21.15 1.04 -13.09
C TYR A 237 -19.64 1.07 -13.38
N GLY A 238 -19.20 0.92 -14.65
CA GLY A 238 -17.79 1.08 -15.05
C GLY A 238 -16.83 0.06 -14.42
N TYR A 239 -16.90 -1.21 -14.82
CA TYR A 239 -16.09 -2.31 -14.28
C TYR A 239 -14.60 -2.18 -14.65
N GLN A 240 -13.69 -2.55 -13.75
CA GLN A 240 -12.24 -2.41 -13.95
C GLN A 240 -11.82 -0.99 -14.39
N THR A 241 -12.44 0.00 -13.75
CA THR A 241 -12.05 1.40 -13.88
C THR A 241 -11.51 1.90 -12.56
N GLN A 242 -10.99 3.12 -12.54
CA GLN A 242 -10.59 3.78 -11.29
C GLN A 242 -11.71 3.77 -10.23
N THR A 243 -12.98 3.88 -10.64
CA THR A 243 -14.09 4.00 -9.69
C THR A 243 -14.72 2.66 -9.31
N TYR A 244 -14.24 1.55 -9.90
CA TYR A 244 -14.62 0.21 -9.50
C TYR A 244 -13.57 -0.79 -9.99
N GLU A 245 -12.73 -1.26 -9.06
CA GLU A 245 -11.65 -2.23 -9.31
C GLU A 245 -12.16 -3.53 -9.93
N GLY A 246 -13.34 -3.98 -9.51
CA GLY A 246 -13.91 -5.29 -9.81
C GLY A 246 -13.96 -6.21 -8.59
N ASN A 247 -14.37 -7.45 -8.82
CA ASN A 247 -14.53 -8.47 -7.79
C ASN A 247 -13.49 -9.56 -7.96
N TYR A 248 -13.09 -10.17 -6.85
CA TYR A 248 -12.16 -11.28 -6.85
C TYR A 248 -12.84 -12.55 -6.34
N GLU A 249 -12.20 -13.69 -6.54
CA GLU A 249 -12.62 -14.96 -5.96
C GLU A 249 -11.56 -15.60 -5.08
N TRP A 250 -12.05 -16.23 -4.03
CA TRP A 250 -11.31 -17.18 -3.20
C TRP A 250 -11.11 -18.47 -3.99
N MET A 251 -9.88 -18.80 -4.34
CA MET A 251 -9.58 -20.07 -5.03
C MET A 251 -9.11 -21.13 -4.04
N ILE A 252 -9.82 -22.25 -4.04
CA ILE A 252 -9.51 -23.46 -3.28
C ILE A 252 -8.52 -24.35 -4.05
N HIS A 253 -8.68 -24.39 -5.36
CA HIS A 253 -7.84 -25.13 -6.31
C HIS A 253 -7.57 -24.22 -7.51
N SER A 254 -6.34 -24.22 -8.03
CA SER A 254 -5.92 -23.34 -9.13
C SER A 254 -5.11 -24.02 -10.26
N GLN A 255 -4.90 -25.34 -10.20
CA GLN A 255 -4.08 -26.06 -11.18
C GLN A 255 -4.50 -25.81 -12.64
N ALA A 256 -5.79 -25.80 -12.95
CA ALA A 256 -6.27 -25.57 -14.32
C ALA A 256 -5.97 -24.15 -14.84
N TRP A 257 -5.91 -23.15 -13.96
CA TRP A 257 -5.48 -21.80 -14.32
C TRP A 257 -3.96 -21.74 -14.51
N ALA A 258 -3.21 -22.35 -13.59
CA ALA A 258 -1.75 -22.45 -13.67
C ALA A 258 -1.28 -23.16 -14.95
N GLU A 259 -1.96 -24.23 -15.35
CA GLU A 259 -1.65 -25.00 -16.56
C GLU A 259 -1.99 -24.27 -17.86
N ARG A 260 -2.89 -23.27 -17.86
CA ARG A 260 -3.41 -22.62 -19.07
C ARG A 260 -3.07 -21.15 -19.16
N ASP A 261 -3.56 -20.36 -18.21
CA ASP A 261 -3.60 -18.89 -18.28
C ASP A 261 -2.42 -18.25 -17.53
N TRP A 262 -1.93 -18.89 -16.46
CA TRP A 262 -0.80 -18.36 -15.66
C TRP A 262 0.55 -18.97 -16.06
N LYS A 263 0.64 -19.47 -17.29
CA LYS A 263 1.88 -20.04 -17.82
C LYS A 263 3.00 -19.00 -17.77
N GLY A 264 4.04 -19.30 -17.00
CA GLY A 264 5.21 -18.44 -16.86
C GLY A 264 5.18 -17.52 -15.64
N ALA A 265 4.07 -17.47 -14.89
CA ALA A 265 4.06 -16.91 -13.54
C ALA A 265 4.40 -18.00 -12.51
N GLU A 266 4.96 -17.58 -11.37
CA GLU A 266 5.11 -18.44 -10.20
C GLU A 266 4.04 -18.03 -9.17
N PRO A 267 2.99 -18.87 -8.96
CA PRO A 267 1.90 -18.56 -8.04
C PRO A 267 2.35 -18.46 -6.57
N TRP A 268 1.56 -17.76 -5.75
CA TRP A 268 1.84 -17.56 -4.31
C TRP A 268 1.91 -18.88 -3.53
N ASN A 269 1.08 -19.85 -3.89
CA ASN A 269 1.05 -21.20 -3.33
C ASN A 269 1.12 -22.23 -4.45
N ALA A 270 1.52 -23.47 -4.11
CA ALA A 270 1.56 -24.55 -5.09
C ALA A 270 0.13 -24.83 -5.62
N PRO A 271 -0.10 -24.80 -6.94
CA PRO A 271 -1.43 -25.07 -7.49
C PRO A 271 -1.88 -26.50 -7.22
N THR A 272 -3.14 -26.69 -6.83
CA THR A 272 -3.72 -28.02 -6.60
C THR A 272 -4.98 -28.28 -7.44
N ALA A 273 -5.33 -29.56 -7.54
CA ALA A 273 -6.58 -30.08 -8.09
C ALA A 273 -7.16 -31.15 -7.15
N LYS A 274 -8.44 -31.48 -7.35
CA LYS A 274 -9.16 -32.50 -6.57
C LYS A 274 -9.80 -33.55 -7.46
N GLU A 275 -9.47 -34.81 -7.26
CA GLU A 275 -10.24 -35.92 -7.82
C GLU A 275 -11.51 -36.17 -7.00
N ILE A 276 -12.65 -36.23 -7.70
CA ILE A 276 -13.97 -36.57 -7.15
C ILE A 276 -14.41 -37.89 -7.77
N LYS A 277 -14.40 -38.97 -6.97
CA LYS A 277 -14.79 -40.32 -7.40
C LYS A 277 -16.28 -40.39 -7.72
N VAL A 278 -16.68 -41.41 -8.49
CA VAL A 278 -18.10 -41.66 -8.80
C VAL A 278 -18.91 -41.76 -7.50
N GLY A 279 -19.94 -40.92 -7.37
CA GLY A 279 -20.79 -40.82 -6.18
C GLY A 279 -20.17 -40.09 -4.98
N GLU A 280 -18.92 -39.61 -5.07
CA GLU A 280 -18.30 -38.78 -4.03
C GLU A 280 -18.89 -37.36 -4.08
N THR A 281 -19.16 -36.81 -2.89
CA THR A 281 -19.47 -35.40 -2.70
C THR A 281 -18.27 -34.70 -2.09
N TYR A 282 -17.81 -33.63 -2.74
CA TYR A 282 -16.82 -32.71 -2.22
C TYR A 282 -17.52 -31.44 -1.71
N SER A 283 -17.35 -31.14 -0.42
CA SER A 283 -18.02 -30.03 0.26
C SER A 283 -16.99 -28.99 0.73
N VAL A 284 -17.19 -27.74 0.32
CA VAL A 284 -16.33 -26.59 0.64
C VAL A 284 -17.19 -25.36 0.95
N GLY A 285 -16.60 -24.28 1.44
CA GLY A 285 -17.36 -23.07 1.72
C GLY A 285 -16.57 -21.97 2.41
N LEU A 286 -17.28 -20.90 2.74
CA LEU A 286 -16.75 -19.75 3.46
C LEU A 286 -17.66 -19.40 4.65
N THR A 287 -17.04 -18.94 5.74
CA THR A 287 -17.69 -18.34 6.90
C THR A 287 -17.52 -16.82 6.84
N PHE A 288 -18.49 -16.12 7.43
CA PHE A 288 -18.56 -14.66 7.51
C PHE A 288 -18.73 -14.30 8.98
N SER A 289 -17.73 -13.63 9.55
CA SER A 289 -17.67 -13.27 10.98
C SER A 289 -17.43 -11.78 11.17
N ILE A 290 -18.14 -11.17 12.12
CA ILE A 290 -18.01 -9.74 12.41
C ILE A 290 -16.85 -9.51 13.40
N ALA A 291 -15.99 -8.54 13.09
CA ALA A 291 -15.05 -7.96 14.02
C ALA A 291 -15.60 -6.63 14.56
N ASP A 292 -15.30 -6.32 15.81
CA ASP A 292 -15.78 -5.10 16.47
C ASP A 292 -15.31 -3.84 15.75
N ASN A 293 -14.08 -3.87 15.26
CA ASN A 293 -13.48 -2.83 14.43
C ASN A 293 -12.34 -3.41 13.58
N ILE A 294 -11.73 -2.56 12.76
CA ILE A 294 -10.67 -2.94 11.82
C ILE A 294 -9.39 -3.36 12.55
N GLN A 295 -9.07 -2.72 13.68
CA GLN A 295 -7.88 -3.01 14.47
C GLN A 295 -7.98 -4.37 15.20
N THR A 296 -9.20 -4.87 15.43
CA THR A 296 -9.46 -6.13 16.14
C THR A 296 -9.81 -7.32 15.24
N ILE A 297 -9.65 -7.20 13.92
CA ILE A 297 -9.88 -8.30 12.96
C ILE A 297 -9.17 -9.60 13.38
N GLU A 298 -7.90 -9.51 13.82
CA GLU A 298 -7.09 -10.67 14.20
C GLU A 298 -7.66 -11.40 15.43
N ASN A 299 -8.39 -10.70 16.32
CA ASN A 299 -9.10 -11.35 17.44
C ASN A 299 -10.24 -12.24 16.93
N THR A 300 -10.96 -11.79 15.90
CA THR A 300 -12.02 -12.58 15.25
C THR A 300 -11.44 -13.78 14.50
N VAL A 301 -10.27 -13.64 13.87
CA VAL A 301 -9.53 -14.75 13.24
C VAL A 301 -9.20 -15.83 14.28
N ILE A 302 -8.61 -15.45 15.42
CA ILE A 302 -8.30 -16.38 16.53
C ILE A 302 -9.57 -17.04 17.07
N LYS A 303 -10.64 -16.26 17.32
CA LYS A 303 -11.93 -16.77 17.83
C LYS A 303 -12.57 -17.77 16.87
N SER A 304 -12.28 -17.67 15.57
CA SER A 304 -12.76 -18.58 14.53
C SER A 304 -11.87 -19.83 14.36
N GLU A 305 -10.94 -20.07 15.29
CA GLU A 305 -9.97 -21.17 15.28
C GLU A 305 -9.09 -21.20 14.01
N ILE A 306 -8.90 -20.05 13.36
CA ILE A 306 -7.98 -19.90 12.23
C ILE A 306 -6.59 -19.56 12.78
N PRO A 307 -5.53 -20.28 12.38
CA PRO A 307 -4.18 -19.96 12.81
C PRO A 307 -3.79 -18.52 12.43
N LEU A 308 -3.24 -17.77 13.39
CA LEU A 308 -2.74 -16.42 13.16
C LEU A 308 -1.21 -16.42 13.19
N ALA A 309 -0.61 -15.79 12.19
CA ALA A 309 0.82 -15.48 12.14
C ALA A 309 1.05 -13.97 12.25
N VAL A 310 1.97 -13.57 13.14
CA VAL A 310 2.41 -12.18 13.30
C VAL A 310 3.92 -12.12 13.18
N GLY A 311 4.40 -11.59 12.05
CA GLY A 311 5.81 -11.27 11.82
C GLY A 311 6.15 -9.86 12.31
N ILE A 312 7.27 -9.75 13.02
CA ILE A 312 7.84 -8.48 13.48
C ILE A 312 9.30 -8.39 12.98
N PRO A 313 9.71 -7.31 12.30
CA PRO A 313 8.94 -6.09 12.06
C PRO A 313 7.90 -6.16 10.94
N GLY A 314 7.84 -7.27 10.22
CA GLY A 314 6.90 -7.49 9.13
C GLY A 314 7.37 -8.66 8.28
N TYR A 315 7.08 -8.59 6.97
CA TYR A 315 7.33 -9.68 6.03
C TYR A 315 8.30 -9.30 4.91
N ILE A 316 8.95 -8.14 5.03
CA ILE A 316 10.07 -7.71 4.20
C ILE A 316 11.30 -7.77 5.08
N VAL A 317 12.25 -8.63 4.73
CA VAL A 317 13.37 -8.99 5.59
C VAL A 317 14.67 -8.78 4.83
N PRO A 318 15.37 -7.66 5.05
CA PRO A 318 16.75 -7.50 4.58
C PRO A 318 17.62 -8.67 5.03
N ALA A 319 18.58 -9.07 4.20
CA ALA A 319 19.40 -10.25 4.46
C ALA A 319 20.20 -10.22 5.79
N ASP A 320 20.43 -9.04 6.37
CA ASP A 320 21.10 -8.83 7.66
C ASP A 320 20.15 -8.60 8.85
N LEU A 321 18.83 -8.70 8.63
CA LEU A 321 17.78 -8.61 9.64
C LEU A 321 17.29 -10.01 10.05
N THR A 322 17.11 -10.22 11.35
CA THR A 322 16.42 -11.41 11.88
C THR A 322 14.99 -11.04 12.28
N ALA A 323 14.00 -11.61 11.58
CA ALA A 323 12.59 -11.40 11.89
C ALA A 323 12.13 -12.34 13.01
N ARG A 324 11.10 -11.92 13.75
CA ARG A 324 10.41 -12.75 14.76
C ARG A 324 9.03 -13.11 14.27
N LEU A 325 8.73 -14.41 14.24
CA LEU A 325 7.43 -14.95 13.87
C LEU A 325 6.72 -15.50 15.11
N TYR A 326 5.58 -14.90 15.44
CA TYR A 326 4.68 -15.36 16.49
C TYR A 326 3.52 -16.13 15.84
N LEU A 327 3.22 -17.30 16.39
CA LEU A 327 2.17 -18.20 15.89
C LEU A 327 1.15 -18.43 17.01
N THR A 328 -0.10 -18.10 16.73
CA THR A 328 -1.22 -18.27 17.66
C THR A 328 -2.22 -19.24 17.07
N HIS A 329 -2.32 -20.42 17.66
CA HIS A 329 -3.33 -21.43 17.33
C HIS A 329 -3.56 -22.36 18.53
N SER A 330 -4.75 -22.96 18.63
CA SER A 330 -5.08 -23.92 19.68
C SER A 330 -4.38 -25.27 19.50
N SER A 331 -4.12 -25.67 18.25
CA SER A 331 -3.38 -26.88 17.92
C SER A 331 -1.87 -26.62 17.88
N PRO A 332 -1.02 -27.52 18.45
CA PRO A 332 0.42 -27.39 18.37
C PRO A 332 0.97 -27.41 16.93
N ILE A 333 2.15 -26.85 16.76
CA ILE A 333 2.93 -26.94 15.52
C ILE A 333 3.54 -28.33 15.44
N LYS A 334 3.30 -29.02 14.32
CA LYS A 334 3.91 -30.31 13.98
C LYS A 334 5.26 -30.13 13.30
N SER A 335 5.35 -29.21 12.34
CA SER A 335 6.59 -28.91 11.62
C SER A 335 6.55 -27.54 10.95
N ILE A 336 7.73 -27.00 10.68
CA ILE A 336 7.97 -25.79 9.90
C ILE A 336 8.84 -26.16 8.71
N ASP A 337 8.40 -25.81 7.51
CA ASP A 337 9.18 -25.90 6.27
C ASP A 337 9.58 -24.49 5.83
N ASP A 338 10.87 -24.17 5.94
CA ASP A 338 11.45 -22.89 5.56
C ASP A 338 11.85 -22.82 4.08
N HIS A 339 11.71 -23.93 3.33
CA HIS A 339 12.07 -24.06 1.91
C HIS A 339 13.51 -23.66 1.58
N GLY A 340 14.42 -23.64 2.57
CA GLY A 340 15.81 -23.21 2.44
C GLY A 340 16.03 -21.69 2.51
N TYR A 341 14.97 -20.89 2.73
CA TYR A 341 15.06 -19.43 2.74
C TYR A 341 15.59 -18.88 4.07
N PHE A 342 15.31 -19.56 5.17
CA PHE A 342 15.63 -19.07 6.51
C PHE A 342 16.30 -20.14 7.37
N THR A 343 17.24 -19.73 8.21
CA THR A 343 17.52 -20.48 9.43
C THR A 343 16.43 -20.16 10.45
N VAL A 344 15.82 -21.19 11.01
CA VAL A 344 14.71 -21.07 11.97
C VAL A 344 15.16 -21.56 13.34
N GLU A 345 15.05 -20.69 14.35
CA GLU A 345 15.36 -20.99 15.74
C GLU A 345 14.20 -20.55 16.63
N GLN A 346 13.82 -21.34 17.64
CA GLN A 346 12.81 -20.91 18.60
C GLN A 346 13.46 -20.17 19.78
N ASP A 347 13.07 -18.93 20.01
CA ASP A 347 13.54 -18.13 21.15
C ASP A 347 12.65 -18.36 22.36
N THR A 348 13.04 -19.30 23.21
CA THR A 348 12.32 -19.62 24.46
C THR A 348 12.51 -18.59 25.58
N GLY A 349 13.47 -17.67 25.42
CA GLY A 349 13.72 -16.60 26.38
C GLY A 349 12.82 -15.39 26.16
N ALA A 350 12.38 -15.16 24.92
CA ALA A 350 11.45 -14.08 24.59
C ALA A 350 10.00 -14.40 24.96
N LYS A 351 9.27 -13.37 25.40
CA LYS A 351 7.83 -13.45 25.67
C LYS A 351 7.09 -13.88 24.40
N GLY A 352 6.16 -14.83 24.52
CA GLY A 352 5.43 -15.36 23.37
C GLY A 352 6.19 -16.43 22.58
N THR A 353 7.43 -16.76 22.94
CA THR A 353 8.20 -17.88 22.36
C THR A 353 8.31 -17.85 20.82
N PRO A 354 8.68 -16.69 20.22
CA PRO A 354 8.71 -16.55 18.77
C PRO A 354 9.74 -17.45 18.11
N TYR A 355 9.54 -17.68 16.81
CA TYR A 355 10.57 -18.22 15.93
C TYR A 355 11.39 -17.07 15.33
N LEU A 356 12.71 -17.12 15.51
CA LEU A 356 13.68 -16.28 14.85
C LEU A 356 13.89 -16.79 13.42
N LEU A 357 13.75 -15.90 12.46
CA LEU A 357 13.91 -16.16 11.04
C LEU A 357 15.07 -15.32 10.52
N THR A 358 16.21 -15.97 10.27
CA THR A 358 17.39 -15.32 9.71
C THR A 358 17.56 -15.77 8.25
N PRO A 359 17.54 -14.85 7.26
CA PRO A 359 17.77 -15.22 5.86
C PRO A 359 19.05 -16.03 5.67
N THR A 360 19.00 -17.08 4.86
CA THR A 360 20.20 -17.84 4.50
C THR A 360 21.08 -17.05 3.53
N ALA A 361 22.35 -17.43 3.37
CA ALA A 361 23.23 -16.73 2.45
C ALA A 361 22.71 -16.89 1.00
N ARG A 362 22.68 -15.77 0.25
CA ARG A 362 22.38 -15.69 -1.19
C ARG A 362 20.91 -15.83 -1.60
N VAL A 363 19.96 -15.88 -0.67
CA VAL A 363 18.53 -15.79 -1.02
C VAL A 363 18.12 -14.34 -1.24
N TRP A 364 17.27 -14.13 -2.25
CA TRP A 364 16.74 -12.82 -2.63
C TRP A 364 15.39 -13.01 -3.34
N GLY A 365 14.47 -12.06 -3.16
CA GLY A 365 13.15 -12.08 -3.78
C GLY A 365 12.08 -12.75 -2.91
N ARG A 366 11.03 -13.26 -3.55
CA ARG A 366 9.90 -13.90 -2.88
C ARG A 366 10.36 -15.17 -2.15
N ALA A 367 9.97 -15.29 -0.89
CA ALA A 367 10.23 -16.43 -0.01
C ALA A 367 8.94 -16.83 0.71
N LYS A 368 8.90 -18.03 1.27
CA LYS A 368 7.77 -18.47 2.10
C LYS A 368 8.18 -19.44 3.19
N ILE A 369 7.40 -19.47 4.25
CA ILE A 369 7.43 -20.50 5.28
C ILE A 369 6.08 -21.22 5.27
N THR A 370 6.10 -22.55 5.45
CA THR A 370 4.89 -23.35 5.60
C THR A 370 4.85 -24.00 6.98
N ILE A 371 3.82 -23.67 7.76
CA ILE A 371 3.56 -24.28 9.06
C ILE A 371 2.56 -25.41 8.87
N ILE A 372 2.85 -26.56 9.49
CA ILE A 372 1.93 -27.69 9.57
C ILE A 372 1.56 -27.88 11.03
N TYR A 373 0.26 -27.91 11.32
CA TYR A 373 -0.28 -28.12 12.66
C TYR A 373 -0.67 -29.57 12.91
N GLU A 374 -0.75 -29.98 14.17
CA GLU A 374 -1.13 -31.36 14.55
C GLU A 374 -2.60 -31.68 14.22
N ASP A 375 -3.46 -30.67 14.04
CA ASP A 375 -4.84 -30.84 13.57
C ASP A 375 -4.95 -31.01 12.04
N GLY A 376 -3.80 -30.96 11.35
CA GLY A 376 -3.69 -31.12 9.90
C GLY A 376 -3.89 -29.83 9.10
N LYS A 377 -4.10 -28.67 9.74
CA LYS A 377 -4.10 -27.37 9.05
C LYS A 377 -2.70 -27.03 8.54
N THR A 378 -2.67 -26.32 7.42
CA THR A 378 -1.46 -25.77 6.82
C THR A 378 -1.56 -24.25 6.68
N GLN A 379 -0.48 -23.55 7.00
CA GLN A 379 -0.40 -22.10 6.90
C GLN A 379 0.81 -21.70 6.05
N ALA A 380 0.57 -20.95 4.99
CA ALA A 380 1.64 -20.32 4.21
C ALA A 380 1.84 -18.86 4.67
N ILE A 381 3.09 -18.47 4.91
CA ILE A 381 3.47 -17.10 5.25
C ILE A 381 4.45 -16.61 4.19
N HIS A 382 4.12 -15.52 3.51
CA HIS A 382 4.87 -15.04 2.36
C HIS A 382 5.79 -13.88 2.78
N TYR A 383 7.08 -14.03 2.51
CA TYR A 383 8.11 -13.03 2.78
C TYR A 383 8.73 -12.51 1.48
N PHE A 384 9.42 -11.37 1.57
CA PHE A 384 10.33 -10.89 0.53
C PHE A 384 11.69 -10.59 1.16
N ILE A 385 12.76 -11.13 0.58
CA ILE A 385 14.12 -10.95 1.06
C ILE A 385 14.86 -9.98 0.13
N THR A 386 15.38 -8.89 0.69
CA THR A 386 16.21 -7.91 -0.03
C THR A 386 17.68 -8.11 0.35
N LYS A 387 18.60 -7.43 -0.34
CA LYS A 387 19.94 -7.19 0.21
C LYS A 387 19.84 -6.40 1.53
N PRO A 388 20.91 -6.32 2.33
CA PRO A 388 20.98 -5.37 3.44
C PRO A 388 20.53 -3.97 2.97
N ALA A 389 19.70 -3.29 3.76
CA ALA A 389 19.02 -2.09 3.28
C ALA A 389 19.97 -0.97 2.78
N PRO A 390 21.12 -0.68 3.43
CA PRO A 390 22.10 0.27 2.88
C PRO A 390 22.80 -0.19 1.59
N GLU A 391 22.91 -1.50 1.35
CA GLU A 391 23.44 -2.02 0.08
C GLU A 391 22.41 -1.82 -1.04
N THR A 392 21.14 -2.16 -0.78
CA THR A 392 20.03 -1.89 -1.71
C THR A 392 19.94 -0.40 -2.09
N VAL A 393 20.08 0.51 -1.13
CA VAL A 393 20.06 1.97 -1.39
C VAL A 393 21.32 2.43 -2.14
N SER A 394 22.48 1.83 -1.88
CA SER A 394 23.70 2.10 -2.63
C SER A 394 23.56 1.69 -4.10
N ASP A 395 23.05 0.49 -4.37
CA ASP A 395 22.81 0.00 -5.73
C ASP A 395 21.81 0.89 -6.49
N LEU A 396 20.74 1.33 -5.81
CA LEU A 396 19.78 2.28 -6.36
C LEU A 396 20.46 3.58 -6.83
N GLY A 397 21.27 4.20 -5.96
CA GLY A 397 21.99 5.43 -6.30
C GLY A 397 22.92 5.25 -7.49
N TYR A 398 23.67 4.15 -7.50
CA TYR A 398 24.56 3.81 -8.61
C TYR A 398 23.79 3.61 -9.91
N PHE A 399 22.69 2.86 -9.90
CA PHE A 399 21.86 2.63 -11.07
C PHE A 399 21.30 3.94 -11.63
N LEU A 400 20.71 4.78 -10.77
CA LEU A 400 20.09 6.04 -11.18
C LEU A 400 21.08 7.03 -11.79
N THR A 401 22.32 7.04 -11.28
CA THR A 401 23.37 7.97 -11.73
C THR A 401 24.30 7.40 -12.80
N THR A 402 24.01 6.19 -13.29
CA THR A 402 24.75 5.57 -14.41
C THR A 402 23.82 5.12 -15.53
N ALA A 403 22.92 4.16 -15.28
CA ALA A 403 22.02 3.62 -16.29
C ALA A 403 20.89 4.59 -16.66
N ALA A 404 20.33 5.27 -15.66
CA ALA A 404 19.24 6.23 -15.85
C ALA A 404 19.72 7.69 -16.07
N HIS A 405 21.03 7.92 -16.06
CA HIS A 405 21.62 9.24 -16.26
C HIS A 405 21.69 9.61 -17.74
N TYR A 406 20.93 10.62 -18.13
CA TYR A 406 20.79 11.10 -19.49
C TYR A 406 21.64 12.35 -19.74
N THR A 407 22.53 12.32 -20.73
CA THR A 407 23.52 13.38 -21.00
C THR A 407 23.56 13.83 -22.46
N ASP A 408 22.50 13.57 -23.24
CA ASP A 408 22.45 13.95 -24.66
C ASP A 408 22.03 15.42 -24.82
N GLU A 409 23.01 16.32 -24.89
CA GLU A 409 22.82 17.76 -25.07
C GLU A 409 22.16 18.14 -26.42
N THR A 410 22.06 17.21 -27.38
CA THR A 410 21.38 17.45 -28.65
C THR A 410 19.87 17.29 -28.56
N ASP A 411 19.36 16.86 -27.41
CA ASP A 411 17.94 16.72 -27.15
C ASP A 411 17.20 18.08 -27.26
N PRO A 412 16.30 18.25 -28.23
CA PRO A 412 15.63 19.53 -28.45
C PRO A 412 14.64 19.91 -27.34
N PHE A 413 14.35 19.00 -26.40
CA PHE A 413 13.52 19.25 -25.22
C PHE A 413 14.31 19.78 -24.02
N GLY A 414 15.64 19.88 -24.10
CA GLY A 414 16.48 20.46 -23.04
C GLY A 414 16.55 19.59 -21.78
N ARG A 415 16.44 18.28 -21.93
CA ARG A 415 16.36 17.30 -20.84
C ARG A 415 17.73 16.83 -20.32
N ALA A 416 18.85 17.32 -20.86
CA ALA A 416 20.18 16.87 -20.46
C ALA A 416 20.95 18.01 -19.77
N PRO A 417 21.74 17.71 -18.72
CA PRO A 417 21.84 16.42 -18.03
C PRO A 417 20.65 16.16 -17.09
N SER A 418 20.15 14.92 -17.00
CA SER A 418 19.08 14.56 -16.06
C SER A 418 19.05 13.08 -15.67
N ILE A 419 18.19 12.73 -14.71
CA ILE A 419 17.95 11.35 -14.27
C ILE A 419 16.53 10.97 -14.69
N MET A 420 16.41 10.13 -15.72
CA MET A 420 15.14 9.88 -16.42
C MET A 420 14.54 8.50 -16.12
N SER A 421 13.23 8.36 -16.35
CA SER A 421 12.55 7.06 -16.34
C SER A 421 13.27 6.02 -17.21
N TYR A 422 13.33 4.79 -16.73
CA TYR A 422 14.05 3.69 -17.37
C TYR A 422 13.11 2.51 -17.62
N ASP A 423 13.32 1.81 -18.75
CA ASP A 423 12.66 0.55 -19.10
C ASP A 423 13.64 -0.60 -18.94
N ARG A 424 13.42 -1.39 -17.88
CA ARG A 424 14.26 -2.52 -17.51
C ARG A 424 14.18 -3.69 -18.48
N GLU A 425 13.10 -3.85 -19.23
CA GLU A 425 12.95 -4.96 -20.17
C GLU A 425 13.83 -4.78 -21.41
N VAL A 426 14.04 -3.54 -21.84
CA VAL A 426 14.93 -3.21 -22.98
C VAL A 426 16.27 -2.62 -22.53
N ASN A 427 16.44 -2.42 -21.22
CA ASN A 427 17.60 -1.77 -20.61
C ASN A 427 17.94 -0.43 -21.27
N ALA A 428 16.96 0.47 -21.31
CA ALA A 428 17.15 1.81 -21.88
C ALA A 428 16.33 2.88 -21.16
N ILE A 429 16.83 4.12 -21.20
CA ILE A 429 16.08 5.31 -20.79
C ILE A 429 14.85 5.49 -21.69
N VAL A 430 13.70 5.80 -21.08
CA VAL A 430 12.44 6.09 -21.78
C VAL A 430 12.51 7.50 -22.37
N LYS A 431 12.99 7.59 -23.61
CA LYS A 431 13.13 8.88 -24.32
C LYS A 431 11.80 9.41 -24.89
N GLN A 432 10.82 8.54 -25.08
CA GLN A 432 9.51 8.83 -25.64
C GLN A 432 8.46 7.90 -25.03
N ASP A 433 7.27 8.42 -24.74
CA ASP A 433 6.05 7.67 -24.44
C ASP A 433 4.86 8.55 -24.92
N ALA A 434 3.75 7.94 -25.32
CA ALA A 434 2.54 8.68 -25.71
C ALA A 434 1.97 9.49 -24.53
N ARG A 435 2.17 9.01 -23.30
CA ARG A 435 1.96 9.76 -22.06
C ARG A 435 3.16 10.64 -21.82
N VAL A 436 3.13 11.83 -22.42
CA VAL A 436 4.35 12.64 -22.64
C VAL A 436 5.12 12.97 -21.36
N TRP A 437 4.43 12.98 -20.21
CA TRP A 437 5.03 13.24 -18.91
C TRP A 437 6.05 12.17 -18.48
N ILE A 438 5.88 10.89 -18.86
CA ILE A 438 6.81 9.80 -18.50
C ILE A 438 8.23 10.08 -19.01
N ALA A 439 8.34 10.62 -20.22
CA ALA A 439 9.61 11.03 -20.82
C ALA A 439 9.94 12.52 -20.55
N GLY A 440 9.13 13.20 -19.72
CA GLY A 440 9.05 14.64 -19.59
C GLY A 440 9.66 15.23 -18.33
N LEU A 441 10.23 14.41 -17.42
CA LEU A 441 10.83 14.85 -16.15
C LEU A 441 9.86 15.62 -15.23
N SER A 442 8.55 15.44 -15.41
CA SER A 442 7.51 16.06 -14.59
C SER A 442 6.28 15.16 -14.61
N ASP A 443 5.31 15.47 -13.76
CA ASP A 443 4.23 14.56 -13.37
C ASP A 443 4.76 13.28 -12.70
N GLU A 444 4.01 12.63 -11.80
CA GLU A 444 4.56 11.55 -10.97
C GLU A 444 5.19 10.42 -11.79
N GLY A 445 4.59 10.06 -12.92
CA GLY A 445 5.11 9.00 -13.81
C GLY A 445 6.43 9.35 -14.51
N GLY A 446 6.82 10.63 -14.54
CA GLY A 446 8.07 11.11 -15.14
C GLY A 446 9.15 11.51 -14.14
N THR A 447 8.83 11.61 -12.85
CA THR A 447 9.74 12.11 -11.81
C THR A 447 10.33 11.04 -10.92
N GLY A 448 9.81 9.80 -10.96
CA GLY A 448 10.21 8.76 -10.03
C GLY A 448 11.72 8.51 -9.98
N ALA A 449 12.43 8.59 -11.11
CA ALA A 449 13.87 8.39 -11.15
C ALA A 449 14.66 9.49 -10.41
N TYR A 450 14.44 10.77 -10.71
CA TYR A 450 15.21 11.84 -10.07
C TYR A 450 14.74 12.13 -8.63
N VAL A 451 13.46 11.91 -8.30
CA VAL A 451 12.97 12.00 -6.92
C VAL A 451 13.60 10.91 -6.06
N ALA A 452 13.75 9.69 -6.61
CA ALA A 452 14.48 8.62 -5.94
C ALA A 452 15.95 8.99 -5.75
N ALA A 453 16.61 9.57 -6.76
CA ALA A 453 18.01 10.00 -6.65
C ALA A 453 18.22 11.12 -5.62
N ALA A 454 17.34 12.12 -5.61
CA ALA A 454 17.35 13.19 -4.62
C ALA A 454 17.16 12.65 -3.20
N THR A 455 16.13 11.81 -3.01
CA THR A 455 15.90 11.13 -1.73
C THR A 455 17.09 10.27 -1.34
N LYS A 456 17.71 9.55 -2.28
CA LYS A 456 18.88 8.72 -2.03
C LYS A 456 20.04 9.56 -1.52
N ILE A 457 20.27 10.74 -2.08
CA ILE A 457 21.28 11.68 -1.59
C ILE A 457 20.92 12.16 -0.18
N PHE A 458 19.66 12.43 0.12
CA PHE A 458 19.25 12.69 1.50
C PHE A 458 19.55 11.49 2.42
N VAL A 459 19.29 10.25 1.98
CA VAL A 459 19.39 9.00 2.77
C VAL A 459 20.85 8.54 3.00
N GLN A 460 21.63 8.44 1.93
CA GLN A 460 22.98 7.88 1.90
C GLN A 460 23.81 8.53 0.78
N LEU A 461 24.62 9.52 1.16
CA LEU A 461 25.34 10.38 0.22
C LEU A 461 26.54 9.65 -0.41
N VAL A 462 26.75 9.87 -1.71
CA VAL A 462 27.98 9.53 -2.44
C VAL A 462 28.37 10.76 -3.27
N GLU A 463 29.63 11.19 -3.18
CA GLU A 463 30.09 12.47 -3.74
C GLU A 463 29.75 12.65 -5.22
N ARG A 464 30.08 11.66 -6.06
CA ARG A 464 29.75 11.67 -7.50
C ARG A 464 28.26 11.85 -7.78
N GLU A 465 27.41 11.25 -6.96
CA GLU A 465 25.96 11.33 -7.16
C GLU A 465 25.43 12.71 -6.79
N VAL A 466 26.00 13.32 -5.74
CA VAL A 466 25.73 14.73 -5.39
C VAL A 466 26.07 15.65 -6.56
N GLU A 467 27.23 15.46 -7.20
CA GLU A 467 27.64 16.24 -8.36
C GLU A 467 26.61 16.14 -9.50
N ILE A 468 26.13 14.93 -9.81
CA ILE A 468 25.13 14.68 -10.87
C ILE A 468 23.78 15.35 -10.54
N LEU A 469 23.32 15.25 -9.28
CA LEU A 469 22.07 15.92 -8.87
C LEU A 469 22.23 17.45 -8.93
N ASP A 470 23.37 17.97 -8.52
CA ASP A 470 23.64 19.40 -8.53
C ASP A 470 23.73 19.97 -9.95
N GLU A 471 24.32 19.21 -10.87
CA GLU A 471 24.33 19.53 -12.29
C GLU A 471 22.91 19.50 -12.88
N PHE A 472 22.13 18.45 -12.61
CA PHE A 472 20.72 18.36 -13.04
C PHE A 472 19.89 19.56 -12.55
N ILE A 473 20.06 19.97 -11.28
CA ILE A 473 19.36 21.14 -10.74
C ILE A 473 19.68 22.39 -11.55
N HIS A 474 20.97 22.68 -11.76
CA HIS A 474 21.41 23.94 -12.36
C HIS A 474 21.21 24.01 -13.87
N GLU A 475 21.29 22.88 -14.57
CA GLU A 475 21.27 22.84 -16.03
C GLU A 475 19.91 22.39 -16.61
N THR A 476 19.08 21.67 -15.85
CA THR A 476 17.79 21.16 -16.33
C THR A 476 16.59 21.53 -15.45
N ILE A 477 16.68 21.46 -14.12
CA ILE A 477 15.55 21.94 -13.30
C ILE A 477 15.33 23.42 -13.58
N LEU A 478 16.39 24.21 -13.49
CA LEU A 478 16.36 25.61 -13.89
C LEU A 478 16.36 25.74 -15.42
N GLY A 479 15.40 26.49 -15.97
CA GLY A 479 15.28 26.75 -17.41
C GLY A 479 14.39 25.75 -18.17
N THR A 480 14.49 24.45 -17.86
CA THR A 480 13.68 23.40 -18.51
C THR A 480 12.46 22.99 -17.68
N ILE A 481 12.63 22.48 -16.46
CA ILE A 481 11.46 22.05 -15.65
C ILE A 481 10.76 23.26 -15.05
N GLN A 482 11.54 24.20 -14.50
CA GLN A 482 11.11 25.54 -14.11
C GLN A 482 11.48 26.53 -15.23
N PRO A 483 10.53 27.27 -15.82
CA PRO A 483 10.85 28.27 -16.83
C PRO A 483 11.87 29.31 -16.31
N PRO A 484 12.67 29.94 -17.20
CA PRO A 484 13.64 30.95 -16.79
C PRO A 484 13.00 32.05 -15.92
N GLU A 485 13.70 32.45 -14.86
CA GLU A 485 13.27 33.50 -13.92
C GLU A 485 11.91 33.21 -13.24
N SER A 486 11.51 31.94 -13.15
CA SER A 486 10.24 31.52 -12.52
C SER A 486 10.45 30.32 -11.59
N PHE A 487 9.60 30.23 -10.56
CA PHE A 487 9.50 29.06 -9.69
C PHE A 487 8.37 28.10 -10.12
N ALA A 488 7.63 28.46 -11.17
CA ALA A 488 6.56 27.64 -11.73
C ALA A 488 7.11 26.31 -12.25
N VAL A 489 6.36 25.21 -12.15
CA VAL A 489 6.82 23.89 -12.60
C VAL A 489 5.99 23.41 -13.79
N ARG A 490 6.64 23.15 -14.94
CA ARG A 490 5.96 22.66 -16.16
C ARG A 490 5.37 21.26 -15.94
N ALA A 491 4.25 20.97 -16.59
CA ALA A 491 3.62 19.65 -16.58
C ALA A 491 4.45 18.57 -17.30
N SER A 492 5.24 18.95 -18.31
CA SER A 492 6.18 18.07 -19.00
C SER A 492 7.19 18.88 -19.83
N ALA A 493 8.45 18.46 -19.85
CA ALA A 493 9.46 18.97 -20.80
C ALA A 493 9.29 18.34 -22.21
N PHE A 494 8.78 17.11 -22.28
CA PHE A 494 8.50 16.39 -23.54
C PHE A 494 7.06 16.60 -24.00
N TYR A 495 6.84 16.67 -25.31
CA TYR A 495 5.52 16.90 -25.91
C TYR A 495 5.45 16.29 -27.30
N TYR A 496 4.23 16.08 -27.81
CA TYR A 496 3.98 15.65 -29.19
C TYR A 496 3.43 16.81 -30.01
N GLU A 497 4.30 17.45 -30.79
CA GLU A 497 3.92 18.49 -31.75
C GLU A 497 4.81 18.42 -32.99
N PRO A 498 4.42 17.65 -34.02
CA PRO A 498 5.20 17.52 -35.24
C PRO A 498 5.50 18.88 -35.89
N GLY A 499 6.78 19.16 -36.13
CA GLY A 499 7.26 20.41 -36.72
C GLY A 499 7.67 21.50 -35.73
N ALA A 500 7.35 21.36 -34.43
CA ALA A 500 7.78 22.31 -33.40
C ALA A 500 9.28 22.23 -33.09
N VAL A 501 9.87 21.04 -33.22
CA VAL A 501 11.30 20.75 -33.04
C VAL A 501 11.77 19.72 -34.06
N ASN A 502 13.09 19.66 -34.31
CA ASN A 502 13.69 18.61 -35.13
C ASN A 502 13.84 17.32 -34.30
N TYR A 503 12.76 16.54 -34.22
CA TYR A 503 12.71 15.30 -33.45
C TYR A 503 11.89 14.23 -34.18
N THR A 504 12.34 12.97 -34.13
CA THR A 504 11.63 11.84 -34.76
C THR A 504 10.81 11.11 -33.70
N TYR A 505 9.49 11.28 -33.75
CA TYR A 505 8.56 10.55 -32.89
C TYR A 505 8.41 9.09 -33.36
N ASN A 506 8.37 8.15 -32.42
CA ASN A 506 8.19 6.73 -32.70
C ASN A 506 6.77 6.48 -33.27
N PRO A 507 6.61 6.03 -34.52
CA PRO A 507 5.29 5.80 -35.12
C PRO A 507 4.49 4.64 -34.50
N ASP A 508 5.12 3.79 -33.68
CA ASP A 508 4.46 2.67 -33.02
C ASP A 508 3.60 3.10 -31.81
N PHE A 509 3.77 4.34 -31.33
CA PHE A 509 2.97 4.90 -30.25
C PHE A 509 1.67 5.55 -30.78
N ASP A 510 0.61 5.43 -29.98
CA ASP A 510 -0.65 6.12 -30.26
C ASP A 510 -0.59 7.59 -29.82
N TRP A 511 -0.15 8.44 -30.74
CA TRP A 511 -0.10 9.88 -30.54
C TRP A 511 -1.45 10.60 -30.64
N THR A 512 -2.57 9.87 -30.79
CA THR A 512 -3.92 10.45 -30.88
C THR A 512 -4.66 10.47 -29.54
N SER A 513 -4.12 9.82 -28.53
CA SER A 513 -4.69 9.80 -27.18
C SER A 513 -4.68 11.18 -26.52
N TRP A 514 -5.54 11.37 -25.51
CA TRP A 514 -5.58 12.60 -24.70
C TRP A 514 -4.27 12.89 -23.96
N ALA A 515 -3.41 11.87 -23.78
CA ALA A 515 -2.15 11.96 -23.06
C ALA A 515 -1.01 12.53 -23.92
N SER A 516 -1.20 12.58 -25.24
CA SER A 516 -0.23 13.09 -26.23
C SER A 516 -0.31 14.61 -26.34
N TRP A 517 0.17 15.32 -25.32
CA TRP A 517 0.01 16.77 -25.20
C TRP A 517 0.85 17.56 -26.21
N SER A 518 0.29 18.67 -26.72
CA SER A 518 1.04 19.69 -27.45
C SER A 518 2.04 20.42 -26.56
N LYS A 519 2.94 21.23 -27.15
CA LYS A 519 3.88 22.04 -26.38
C LYS A 519 3.18 22.99 -25.41
N GLU A 520 2.10 23.62 -25.87
CA GLU A 520 1.29 24.53 -25.05
C GLU A 520 0.74 23.84 -23.81
N ARG A 521 0.17 22.63 -23.94
CA ARG A 521 -0.36 21.87 -22.80
C ARG A 521 0.75 21.35 -21.88
N ALA A 522 1.82 20.81 -22.44
CA ALA A 522 2.96 20.31 -21.67
C ALA A 522 3.63 21.40 -20.84
N TYR A 523 3.65 22.64 -21.33
CA TYR A 523 4.28 23.77 -20.63
C TYR A 523 3.34 24.50 -19.67
N THR A 524 2.13 24.00 -19.42
CA THR A 524 1.28 24.53 -18.34
C THR A 524 1.94 24.29 -16.99
N THR A 525 1.67 25.16 -16.01
CA THR A 525 2.31 25.14 -14.68
C THR A 525 1.33 25.11 -13.52
N VAL A 526 0.09 24.70 -13.83
CA VAL A 526 -1.05 24.84 -12.91
C VAL A 526 -1.18 23.66 -11.95
N ARG A 527 -0.57 22.50 -12.21
CA ARG A 527 -0.78 21.30 -11.38
C ARG A 527 0.10 21.33 -10.12
N ALA A 528 -0.51 21.46 -8.94
CA ALA A 528 0.20 21.58 -7.66
C ALA A 528 1.10 20.37 -7.32
N TYR A 529 0.69 19.15 -7.68
CA TYR A 529 1.49 17.94 -7.46
C TYR A 529 2.92 18.03 -8.01
N ASN A 530 3.11 18.72 -9.15
CA ASN A 530 4.41 18.82 -9.79
C ASN A 530 5.43 19.62 -8.97
N TYR A 531 4.97 20.52 -8.09
CA TYR A 531 5.85 21.38 -7.27
C TYR A 531 6.59 20.60 -6.18
N VAL A 532 6.09 19.42 -5.78
CA VAL A 532 6.76 18.58 -4.77
C VAL A 532 8.10 18.08 -5.30
N HIS A 533 8.17 17.66 -6.57
CA HIS A 533 9.33 16.94 -7.09
C HIS A 533 10.63 17.77 -7.13
N PRO A 534 10.66 19.02 -7.65
CA PRO A 534 11.85 19.87 -7.56
C PRO A 534 12.19 20.27 -6.12
N VAL A 535 11.18 20.41 -5.24
CA VAL A 535 11.40 20.71 -3.82
C VAL A 535 12.19 19.60 -3.15
N VAL A 536 11.93 18.33 -3.46
CA VAL A 536 12.73 17.19 -2.96
C VAL A 536 14.20 17.34 -3.36
N ALA A 537 14.48 17.71 -4.62
CA ALA A 537 15.85 17.90 -5.12
C ALA A 537 16.56 19.07 -4.39
N TYR A 538 15.92 20.23 -4.32
CA TYR A 538 16.46 21.40 -3.62
C TYR A 538 16.68 21.14 -2.13
N TRP A 539 15.69 20.58 -1.44
CA TRP A 539 15.78 20.30 -0.02
C TRP A 539 16.89 19.28 0.30
N SER A 540 17.03 18.25 -0.54
CA SER A 540 18.09 17.25 -0.39
C SER A 540 19.48 17.91 -0.51
N LEU A 541 19.71 18.77 -1.51
CA LEU A 541 21.00 19.46 -1.64
C LEU A 541 21.24 20.54 -0.59
N TYR A 542 20.20 21.19 -0.07
CA TYR A 542 20.34 22.03 1.12
C TYR A 542 20.95 21.23 2.28
N ARG A 543 20.43 20.03 2.57
CA ARG A 543 20.96 19.17 3.63
C ARG A 543 22.40 18.76 3.35
N VAL A 544 22.75 18.41 2.12
CA VAL A 544 24.14 18.09 1.75
C VAL A 544 25.07 19.27 2.02
N ALA A 545 24.79 20.43 1.40
CA ALA A 545 25.64 21.61 1.52
C ALA A 545 25.76 22.10 2.98
N ARG A 546 24.73 21.85 3.80
CA ARG A 546 24.69 22.30 5.19
C ARG A 546 25.41 21.38 6.17
N ASP A 547 25.23 20.07 6.01
CA ASP A 547 25.74 19.05 6.94
C ASP A 547 27.09 18.45 6.50
N TYR A 548 27.49 18.66 5.23
CA TYR A 548 28.76 18.18 4.65
C TYR A 548 29.52 19.30 3.94
N PRO A 549 30.01 20.33 4.66
CA PRO A 549 30.67 21.50 4.07
C PRO A 549 31.98 21.20 3.32
N GLN A 550 32.51 19.97 3.43
CA GLN A 550 33.62 19.50 2.63
C GLN A 550 33.23 19.22 1.16
N VAL A 551 31.95 18.95 0.88
CA VAL A 551 31.43 18.76 -0.48
C VAL A 551 31.16 20.12 -1.09
N LYS A 552 31.79 20.39 -2.24
CA LYS A 552 31.63 21.66 -2.95
C LYS A 552 30.44 21.61 -3.91
N THR A 553 29.27 21.99 -3.41
CA THR A 553 28.10 22.27 -4.25
C THR A 553 28.29 23.58 -5.04
N ARG A 554 27.58 23.74 -6.16
CA ARG A 554 27.65 24.93 -7.04
C ARG A 554 27.08 26.18 -6.38
N SER A 555 26.15 26.01 -5.46
CA SER A 555 25.55 27.08 -4.67
C SER A 555 25.74 26.81 -3.17
N GLU A 556 25.61 27.86 -2.35
CA GLU A 556 25.60 27.75 -0.89
C GLU A 556 24.28 27.13 -0.39
N TRP A 557 24.30 26.51 0.80
CA TRP A 557 23.13 25.82 1.37
C TRP A 557 21.86 26.69 1.41
N SER A 558 22.01 27.99 1.68
CA SER A 558 20.89 28.93 1.81
C SER A 558 20.17 29.15 0.49
N TRP A 559 20.89 29.08 -0.64
CA TRP A 559 20.29 29.20 -1.96
C TRP A 559 19.35 28.03 -2.25
N TYR A 560 19.78 26.78 -2.01
CA TYR A 560 18.93 25.61 -2.23
C TYR A 560 17.69 25.65 -1.32
N LEU A 561 17.85 26.04 -0.06
CA LEU A 561 16.74 26.17 0.88
C LEU A 561 15.73 27.25 0.42
N SER A 562 16.22 28.38 -0.09
CA SER A 562 15.38 29.42 -0.68
C SER A 562 14.70 28.96 -1.97
N GLN A 563 15.35 28.18 -2.84
CA GLN A 563 14.70 27.64 -4.05
C GLN A 563 13.54 26.71 -3.68
N ALA A 564 13.74 25.82 -2.71
CA ALA A 564 12.70 24.95 -2.19
C ALA A 564 11.50 25.75 -1.65
N TYR A 565 11.75 26.70 -0.74
CA TYR A 565 10.72 27.57 -0.17
C TYR A 565 9.93 28.34 -1.24
N ASN A 566 10.63 29.02 -2.15
CA ASN A 566 9.98 29.83 -3.17
C ASN A 566 9.19 28.98 -4.18
N THR A 567 9.63 27.75 -4.46
CA THR A 567 8.88 26.80 -5.29
C THR A 567 7.55 26.43 -4.64
N VAL A 568 7.53 26.14 -3.33
CA VAL A 568 6.28 25.87 -2.61
C VAL A 568 5.37 27.10 -2.60
N GLN A 569 5.91 28.26 -2.22
CA GLN A 569 5.13 29.50 -2.11
C GLN A 569 4.57 29.97 -3.45
N HIS A 570 5.28 29.75 -4.55
CA HIS A 570 4.81 30.12 -5.88
C HIS A 570 3.45 29.48 -6.20
N CYS A 571 3.23 28.23 -5.76
CA CYS A 571 1.99 27.52 -6.01
C CYS A 571 0.95 27.67 -4.91
N LEU A 572 1.38 27.74 -3.64
CA LEU A 572 0.47 27.57 -2.49
C LEU A 572 0.20 28.84 -1.69
N ALA A 573 0.94 29.93 -1.92
CA ALA A 573 0.67 31.22 -1.27
C ALA A 573 -0.74 31.75 -1.64
N ASP A 574 -1.28 32.65 -0.82
CA ASP A 574 -2.54 33.37 -1.07
C ASP A 574 -3.75 32.47 -1.43
N GLY A 575 -3.77 31.23 -0.90
CA GLY A 575 -4.84 30.26 -1.17
C GLY A 575 -4.70 29.52 -2.50
N ALA A 576 -3.48 29.38 -3.00
CA ALA A 576 -3.12 28.66 -4.24
C ALA A 576 -3.84 29.16 -5.52
N PRO A 577 -3.90 30.47 -5.79
CA PRO A 577 -4.61 31.00 -6.95
C PRO A 577 -3.94 30.54 -8.25
N GLY A 578 -4.71 29.83 -9.09
CA GLY A 578 -4.20 29.32 -10.37
C GLY A 578 -3.37 28.05 -10.28
N CYS A 579 -3.29 27.43 -9.09
CA CYS A 579 -2.77 26.08 -8.91
C CYS A 579 -3.91 25.08 -8.73
N ASP A 580 -4.22 24.34 -9.80
CA ASP A 580 -5.10 23.18 -9.76
C ASP A 580 -4.62 22.20 -8.68
N TYR A 581 -5.55 21.69 -7.88
CA TYR A 581 -5.30 20.81 -6.73
C TYR A 581 -4.48 21.45 -5.60
N GLY A 582 -4.21 22.76 -5.62
CA GLY A 582 -3.49 23.44 -4.52
C GLY A 582 -4.20 23.37 -3.16
N LEU A 583 -5.51 23.07 -3.14
CA LEU A 583 -6.31 22.87 -1.93
C LEU A 583 -6.59 21.38 -1.63
N THR A 584 -5.91 20.44 -2.29
CA THR A 584 -5.91 19.02 -1.90
C THR A 584 -4.60 18.68 -1.17
N GLY A 585 -4.55 17.51 -0.52
CA GLY A 585 -3.26 16.98 -0.05
C GLY A 585 -2.40 16.51 -1.22
N LEU A 586 -1.12 16.85 -1.20
CA LEU A 586 -0.18 16.52 -2.26
C LEU A 586 0.60 15.24 -1.95
N MET A 587 1.00 14.49 -2.98
CA MET A 587 1.83 13.29 -2.84
C MET A 587 3.26 13.68 -2.47
N GLY A 588 3.81 13.15 -1.38
CA GLY A 588 5.16 13.46 -0.93
C GLY A 588 5.25 14.78 -0.16
N GLU A 589 4.11 15.36 0.20
CA GLU A 589 4.03 16.67 0.84
C GLU A 589 4.70 16.72 2.21
N THR A 590 4.99 15.59 2.87
CA THR A 590 5.77 15.60 4.12
C THR A 590 7.15 16.22 3.92
N VAL A 591 7.71 16.27 2.71
CA VAL A 591 8.96 17.03 2.48
C VAL A 591 8.79 18.53 2.76
N PHE A 592 7.58 19.09 2.63
CA PHE A 592 7.28 20.48 2.97
C PHE A 592 7.33 20.72 4.48
N ALA A 593 6.95 19.71 5.26
CA ALA A 593 7.10 19.73 6.71
C ALA A 593 8.58 19.81 7.13
N GLU A 594 9.42 18.95 6.56
CA GLU A 594 10.86 18.96 6.82
C GLU A 594 11.49 20.29 6.40
N LEU A 595 11.06 20.84 5.26
CA LEU A 595 11.47 22.16 4.79
C LEU A 595 11.11 23.27 5.79
N LEU A 596 9.88 23.27 6.32
CA LEU A 596 9.45 24.24 7.33
C LEU A 596 10.31 24.15 8.60
N GLU A 597 10.56 22.93 9.10
CA GLU A 597 11.40 22.72 10.27
C GLU A 597 12.83 23.21 10.03
N ASP A 598 13.35 23.04 8.83
CA ASP A 598 14.69 23.54 8.48
C ASP A 598 14.76 25.06 8.35
N LEU A 599 13.73 25.71 7.79
CA LEU A 599 13.64 27.17 7.81
C LEU A 599 13.71 27.72 9.24
N LYS A 600 13.02 27.07 10.19
CA LYS A 600 13.09 27.43 11.62
C LYS A 600 14.48 27.20 12.20
N ARG A 601 15.10 26.04 11.93
CA ARG A 601 16.44 25.69 12.43
C ARG A 601 17.53 26.63 11.93
N GLU A 602 17.38 27.17 10.72
CA GLU A 602 18.30 28.15 10.12
C GLU A 602 17.91 29.61 10.44
N ASN A 603 16.89 29.85 11.28
CA ASN A 603 16.40 31.18 11.68
C ASN A 603 15.85 32.03 10.52
N MET A 604 15.30 31.41 9.48
CA MET A 604 14.57 32.08 8.39
C MET A 604 13.10 32.31 8.80
N THR A 605 12.90 33.12 9.86
CA THR A 605 11.60 33.26 10.54
C THR A 605 10.51 33.87 9.66
N GLN A 606 10.85 34.77 8.73
CA GLN A 606 9.85 35.39 7.86
C GLN A 606 9.29 34.38 6.86
N GLU A 607 10.18 33.62 6.24
CA GLU A 607 9.86 32.54 5.31
C GLU A 607 9.08 31.44 6.03
N ALA A 608 9.51 31.03 7.22
CA ALA A 608 8.79 30.04 8.02
C ALA A 608 7.36 30.51 8.37
N THR A 609 7.18 31.78 8.74
CA THR A 609 5.86 32.34 9.06
C THR A 609 4.94 32.36 7.84
N ALA A 610 5.42 32.86 6.69
CA ALA A 610 4.62 32.90 5.45
C ALA A 610 4.25 31.49 4.95
N PHE A 611 5.16 30.52 5.13
CA PHE A 611 4.88 29.13 4.85
C PHE A 611 3.79 28.57 5.77
N GLU A 612 3.91 28.79 7.08
CA GLU A 612 2.89 28.39 8.04
C GLU A 612 1.51 28.98 7.71
N ASP A 613 1.45 30.26 7.32
CA ASP A 613 0.18 30.90 6.94
C ASP A 613 -0.47 30.22 5.73
N SER A 614 0.33 29.87 4.71
CA SER A 614 -0.14 29.16 3.51
C SER A 614 -0.68 27.77 3.86
N MET A 615 0.02 27.03 4.73
CA MET A 615 -0.40 25.69 5.12
C MET A 615 -1.58 25.70 6.08
N ARG A 616 -1.65 26.70 6.97
CA ARG A 616 -2.77 26.91 7.88
C ARG A 616 -4.06 27.14 7.12
N PHE A 617 -4.03 27.96 6.06
CA PHE A 617 -5.19 28.19 5.20
C PHE A 617 -5.74 26.87 4.62
N ARG A 618 -4.86 26.01 4.10
CA ARG A 618 -5.25 24.69 3.56
C ARG A 618 -5.79 23.77 4.65
N ALA A 619 -5.13 23.70 5.81
CA ALA A 619 -5.55 22.87 6.93
C ALA A 619 -6.92 23.30 7.50
N GLU A 620 -7.16 24.60 7.66
CA GLU A 620 -8.45 25.14 8.10
C GLU A 620 -9.55 24.90 7.07
N PHE A 621 -9.24 24.98 5.76
CA PHE A 621 -10.17 24.60 4.71
C PHE A 621 -10.57 23.12 4.81
N TRP A 622 -9.60 22.21 4.95
CA TRP A 622 -9.86 20.77 5.09
C TRP A 622 -10.70 20.42 6.32
N GLU A 623 -10.53 21.14 7.42
CA GLU A 623 -11.34 20.93 8.63
C GLU A 623 -12.84 21.21 8.38
N THR A 624 -13.18 22.02 7.38
CA THR A 624 -14.58 22.27 6.98
C THR A 624 -15.20 21.13 6.16
N LEU A 625 -14.39 20.22 5.62
CA LEU A 625 -14.85 19.17 4.70
C LEU A 625 -15.22 17.89 5.44
N ALA A 626 -16.28 17.23 4.97
CA ALA A 626 -16.64 15.89 5.44
C ALA A 626 -15.55 14.88 5.07
N VAL A 627 -15.09 14.91 3.82
CA VAL A 627 -14.03 14.06 3.26
C VAL A 627 -12.92 14.96 2.65
N PRO A 628 -11.80 15.19 3.36
CA PRO A 628 -10.79 16.17 2.96
C PRO A 628 -9.66 15.62 2.05
N PHE A 629 -9.78 14.39 1.54
CA PHE A 629 -8.66 13.70 0.88
C PHE A 629 -8.64 13.76 -0.64
N GLY A 630 -9.66 14.38 -1.26
CA GLY A 630 -9.90 14.28 -2.71
C GLY A 630 -8.74 14.70 -3.60
N SER A 631 -8.76 14.21 -4.84
CA SER A 631 -7.77 14.46 -5.91
C SER A 631 -8.46 14.49 -7.28
N GLU A 632 -7.73 14.25 -8.37
CA GLU A 632 -8.27 13.87 -9.68
C GLU A 632 -9.14 12.59 -9.66
N MET A 633 -9.04 11.75 -8.62
CA MET A 633 -9.59 10.39 -8.59
C MET A 633 -10.79 10.26 -7.63
N ALA A 634 -11.79 9.43 -7.95
CA ALA A 634 -13.09 9.41 -7.23
C ALA A 634 -13.02 8.99 -5.75
N TRP A 635 -12.15 8.04 -5.43
CA TRP A 635 -11.74 7.67 -4.07
C TRP A 635 -10.30 7.23 -4.16
N ASP A 636 -9.40 7.91 -3.46
CA ASP A 636 -7.99 7.52 -3.45
C ASP A 636 -7.28 7.77 -2.12
N SER A 637 -6.04 7.28 -2.10
CA SER A 637 -5.11 7.35 -0.97
C SER A 637 -4.03 8.43 -1.19
N THR A 638 -4.31 9.47 -1.97
CA THR A 638 -3.30 10.44 -2.43
C THR A 638 -3.08 11.55 -1.41
N GLY A 639 -4.15 12.12 -0.86
CA GLY A 639 -4.07 13.33 -0.03
C GLY A 639 -3.89 13.11 1.47
N GLN A 640 -4.05 11.89 1.98
CA GLN A 640 -4.10 11.60 3.43
C GLN A 640 -2.80 11.99 4.14
N GLU A 641 -1.64 11.85 3.48
CA GLU A 641 -0.33 12.24 3.99
C GLU A 641 -0.28 13.73 4.39
N GLY A 642 -0.46 14.63 3.41
CA GLY A 642 -0.42 16.08 3.64
C GLY A 642 -1.56 16.57 4.53
N VAL A 643 -2.77 16.04 4.33
CA VAL A 643 -3.94 16.40 5.15
C VAL A 643 -3.70 16.03 6.61
N TYR A 644 -3.18 14.84 6.89
CA TYR A 644 -2.84 14.43 8.25
C TYR A 644 -1.81 15.36 8.87
N TYR A 645 -0.68 15.57 8.19
CA TYR A 645 0.46 16.29 8.77
C TYR A 645 0.05 17.70 9.20
N TRP A 646 -0.51 18.49 8.27
CA TRP A 646 -0.81 19.90 8.55
C TRP A 646 -1.96 20.08 9.53
N THR A 647 -3.02 19.26 9.43
CA THR A 647 -4.13 19.36 10.41
C THR A 647 -3.67 18.97 11.80
N ASN A 648 -2.83 17.93 11.95
CA ASN A 648 -2.21 17.63 13.24
C ASN A 648 -1.28 18.76 13.70
N TYR A 649 -0.44 19.30 12.82
CA TYR A 649 0.50 20.40 13.13
C TYR A 649 -0.21 21.63 13.71
N PHE A 650 -1.38 22.00 13.17
CA PHE A 650 -2.19 23.12 13.66
C PHE A 650 -3.21 22.74 14.75
N GLY A 651 -3.19 21.51 15.27
CA GLY A 651 -4.08 21.07 16.35
C GLY A 651 -5.54 20.79 15.94
N LEU A 652 -5.78 20.62 14.64
CA LEU A 652 -7.07 20.26 14.05
C LEU A 652 -7.27 18.73 14.10
N ASN A 653 -7.52 18.23 15.31
CA ASN A 653 -7.53 16.79 15.61
C ASN A 653 -8.66 16.00 14.92
N THR A 654 -9.77 16.64 14.55
CA THR A 654 -10.88 15.97 13.87
C THR A 654 -10.42 15.40 12.53
N THR A 655 -9.78 16.25 11.71
CA THR A 655 -9.37 15.86 10.37
C THR A 655 -8.14 14.95 10.35
N SER A 656 -7.16 15.18 11.22
CA SER A 656 -6.05 14.23 11.35
C SER A 656 -6.52 12.84 11.81
N THR A 657 -7.54 12.76 12.67
CA THR A 657 -8.17 11.48 13.04
C THR A 657 -8.89 10.82 11.86
N LYS A 658 -9.60 11.60 11.01
CA LYS A 658 -10.19 11.07 9.76
C LYS A 658 -9.12 10.42 8.88
N ALA A 659 -7.95 11.04 8.76
CA ALA A 659 -6.86 10.54 7.93
C ALA A 659 -6.33 9.19 8.44
N ILE A 660 -6.06 9.07 9.75
CA ILE A 660 -5.59 7.82 10.37
C ILE A 660 -6.62 6.70 10.22
N ASN A 661 -7.90 6.98 10.42
CA ASN A 661 -8.95 5.98 10.22
C ASN A 661 -9.01 5.52 8.76
N SER A 662 -8.98 6.46 7.80
CA SER A 662 -8.97 6.15 6.38
C SER A 662 -7.77 5.26 6.01
N ILE A 663 -6.56 5.62 6.47
CA ILE A 663 -5.35 4.83 6.23
C ILE A 663 -5.47 3.40 6.79
N ALA A 664 -5.96 3.26 8.02
CA ALA A 664 -6.18 1.95 8.64
C ALA A 664 -7.18 1.07 7.87
N ALA A 665 -8.10 1.67 7.10
CA ALA A 665 -9.04 0.95 6.25
C ALA A 665 -8.36 0.29 5.05
N TYR A 666 -7.44 1.00 4.39
CA TYR A 666 -6.86 0.60 3.11
C TYR A 666 -5.42 0.08 3.19
N MET A 667 -4.78 0.13 4.36
CA MET A 667 -3.49 -0.51 4.64
C MET A 667 -3.68 -1.64 5.67
N PRO A 668 -3.65 -2.92 5.26
CA PRO A 668 -3.99 -4.03 6.15
C PRO A 668 -2.77 -4.58 6.92
N THR A 669 -3.04 -5.22 8.07
CA THR A 669 -2.14 -6.21 8.67
C THR A 669 -2.54 -7.62 8.21
N VAL A 670 -1.63 -8.31 7.53
CA VAL A 670 -1.79 -9.71 7.05
C VAL A 670 -0.43 -10.37 6.93
N ALA A 671 -0.36 -11.71 6.98
CA ALA A 671 0.91 -12.44 6.95
C ALA A 671 1.48 -12.68 5.54
N HIS A 672 1.57 -11.60 4.76
CA HIS A 672 2.01 -11.61 3.37
C HIS A 672 2.75 -10.32 3.02
N TRP A 673 3.99 -10.43 2.51
CA TRP A 673 4.84 -9.29 2.16
C TRP A 673 4.16 -8.27 1.27
N GLY A 674 3.48 -8.72 0.19
CA GLY A 674 2.87 -7.81 -0.78
C GLY A 674 1.55 -7.16 -0.35
N TRP A 675 0.96 -7.57 0.78
CA TRP A 675 -0.32 -7.02 1.24
C TRP A 675 -0.19 -6.28 2.58
N ASN A 676 0.70 -6.74 3.47
CA ASN A 676 0.93 -6.11 4.76
C ASN A 676 1.42 -4.66 4.63
N GLY A 677 0.65 -3.69 5.12
CA GLY A 677 0.96 -2.27 4.97
C GLY A 677 0.90 -1.76 3.53
N ASN A 678 0.36 -2.52 2.58
CA ASN A 678 0.24 -2.10 1.19
C ASN A 678 -1.01 -1.21 1.03
N ALA A 679 -0.84 0.09 0.76
CA ALA A 679 -1.97 1.01 0.59
C ALA A 679 -2.81 0.66 -0.64
N ARG A 680 -4.15 0.71 -0.53
CA ARG A 680 -5.04 0.35 -1.63
C ARG A 680 -4.97 1.29 -2.82
N ARG A 681 -4.36 0.81 -3.91
CA ARG A 681 -4.28 1.47 -5.23
C ARG A 681 -4.31 0.43 -6.34
N TYR A 682 -4.93 0.80 -7.45
CA TYR A 682 -5.13 -0.13 -8.57
C TYR A 682 -5.26 0.48 -9.97
N TRP A 683 -4.99 1.78 -10.18
CA TRP A 683 -5.16 2.42 -11.50
C TRP A 683 -3.89 3.08 -12.04
N ASP A 684 -2.91 3.38 -11.19
CA ASP A 684 -1.67 4.11 -11.54
C ASP A 684 -0.81 3.45 -12.63
N PHE A 685 -0.94 2.14 -12.86
CA PHE A 685 -0.27 1.49 -13.99
C PHE A 685 -0.66 2.11 -15.35
N ASN A 686 -1.87 2.67 -15.46
CA ASN A 686 -2.29 3.38 -16.66
C ASN A 686 -1.50 4.70 -16.88
N TYR A 687 -0.95 5.29 -15.82
CA TYR A 687 -0.35 6.62 -15.83
C TYR A 687 1.19 6.62 -15.73
N GLY A 688 1.78 5.69 -14.98
CA GLY A 688 3.22 5.67 -14.71
C GLY A 688 3.97 4.41 -15.16
N ALA A 689 3.28 3.35 -15.57
CA ALA A 689 3.90 2.05 -15.81
C ALA A 689 3.95 1.64 -17.28
N LYS A 690 4.75 0.62 -17.60
CA LYS A 690 4.82 0.08 -18.96
C LYS A 690 3.56 -0.70 -19.29
N TYR A 691 3.13 -1.58 -18.38
CA TYR A 691 1.98 -2.42 -18.58
C TYR A 691 0.73 -1.80 -17.95
N ALA A 692 0.04 -0.96 -18.73
CA ALA A 692 -1.23 -0.38 -18.32
C ALA A 692 -2.25 -1.45 -17.92
N ALA A 693 -2.83 -1.30 -16.72
CA ALA A 693 -3.84 -2.19 -16.16
C ALA A 693 -4.60 -1.50 -15.02
N THR A 694 -5.86 -1.87 -14.82
CA THR A 694 -6.60 -1.62 -13.57
C THR A 694 -6.50 -2.86 -12.70
N GLU A 695 -5.52 -2.87 -11.80
CA GLU A 695 -5.06 -4.04 -11.06
C GLU A 695 -4.47 -3.59 -9.73
N ARG A 696 -4.71 -4.32 -8.64
CA ARG A 696 -4.07 -4.02 -7.36
C ARG A 696 -2.56 -3.96 -7.52
N GLN A 697 -1.99 -2.82 -7.15
CA GLN A 697 -0.56 -2.60 -7.17
C GLN A 697 0.03 -2.96 -5.82
N ILE A 698 1.05 -3.81 -5.83
CA ILE A 698 1.82 -4.15 -4.64
C ILE A 698 3.02 -3.20 -4.58
N HIS A 699 3.12 -2.49 -3.46
CA HIS A 699 4.24 -1.58 -3.13
C HIS A 699 4.40 -0.40 -4.10
N HIS A 700 3.27 0.13 -4.57
CA HIS A 700 3.21 1.44 -5.19
C HIS A 700 3.49 2.57 -4.19
N TYR A 701 3.78 3.79 -4.67
CA TYR A 701 4.21 4.92 -3.84
C TYR A 701 3.27 5.22 -2.67
N GLY A 702 1.97 4.96 -2.83
CA GLY A 702 0.96 5.22 -1.81
C GLY A 702 1.27 4.52 -0.48
N SER A 703 1.93 3.36 -0.50
CA SER A 703 2.29 2.62 0.72
C SER A 703 3.38 3.33 1.52
N GLY A 704 4.42 3.81 0.84
CA GLY A 704 5.51 4.55 1.47
C GLY A 704 5.04 5.88 2.04
N LEU A 705 4.24 6.64 1.30
CA LEU A 705 3.73 7.94 1.74
C LEU A 705 2.73 7.84 2.90
N ASN A 706 1.72 6.96 2.79
CA ASN A 706 0.70 6.83 3.84
C ASN A 706 1.22 6.14 5.11
N SER A 707 2.40 5.51 5.05
CA SER A 707 3.10 5.07 6.26
C SER A 707 3.54 6.22 7.16
N LEU A 708 3.84 7.40 6.62
CA LEU A 708 4.35 8.55 7.38
C LEU A 708 3.34 9.05 8.43
N PRO A 709 2.06 9.30 8.10
CA PRO A 709 1.03 9.56 9.09
C PRO A 709 0.91 8.50 10.18
N MET A 710 0.99 7.21 9.80
CA MET A 710 0.81 6.11 10.75
C MET A 710 2.01 5.98 11.69
N LEU A 711 3.25 6.19 11.21
CA LEU A 711 4.44 6.24 12.06
C LEU A 711 4.34 7.42 13.04
N HIS A 712 4.02 8.61 12.54
CA HIS A 712 3.88 9.80 13.38
C HIS A 712 2.72 9.66 14.40
N TYR A 713 1.61 9.04 14.00
CA TYR A 713 0.50 8.72 14.92
C TYR A 713 0.94 7.75 16.00
N PHE A 714 1.64 6.67 15.66
CA PHE A 714 2.17 5.72 16.64
C PHE A 714 3.15 6.38 17.60
N GLU A 715 4.05 7.23 17.11
CA GLU A 715 5.01 7.96 17.96
C GLU A 715 4.29 8.81 19.03
N ARG A 716 3.08 9.28 18.75
CA ARG A 716 2.21 10.02 19.70
C ARG A 716 1.30 9.11 20.53
N ASN A 717 1.05 7.89 20.06
CA ASN A 717 0.16 6.90 20.66
C ASN A 717 0.84 5.51 20.72
N PRO A 718 1.96 5.36 21.47
CA PRO A 718 2.80 4.17 21.41
C PRO A 718 2.14 2.88 21.91
N THR A 719 0.93 2.97 22.47
CA THR A 719 0.13 1.81 22.87
C THR A 719 -0.65 1.18 21.71
N ASP A 720 -0.84 1.89 20.59
CA ASP A 720 -1.49 1.33 19.40
C ASP A 720 -0.50 0.48 18.60
N PHE A 721 -0.37 -0.79 19.00
CA PHE A 721 0.53 -1.72 18.34
C PHE A 721 0.11 -2.08 16.90
N ASN A 722 -1.16 -1.92 16.54
CA ASN A 722 -1.59 -2.16 15.16
C ASN A 722 -1.03 -1.06 14.23
N ALA A 723 -1.04 0.20 14.69
CA ALA A 723 -0.51 1.32 13.93
C ALA A 723 0.95 1.11 13.50
N ILE A 724 1.86 0.74 14.40
CA ILE A 724 3.28 0.52 14.04
C ILE A 724 3.46 -0.65 13.08
N ARG A 725 2.66 -1.73 13.19
CA ARG A 725 2.74 -2.88 12.27
C ARG A 725 2.34 -2.50 10.84
N VAL A 726 1.27 -1.72 10.69
CA VAL A 726 0.84 -1.19 9.39
C VAL A 726 1.88 -0.21 8.85
N ALA A 727 2.29 0.74 9.68
CA ALA A 727 3.18 1.82 9.33
C ALA A 727 4.55 1.31 8.87
N PHE A 728 5.20 0.47 9.68
CA PHE A 728 6.55 0.00 9.39
C PHE A 728 6.59 -0.87 8.12
N ALA A 729 5.55 -1.67 7.89
CA ALA A 729 5.44 -2.48 6.69
C ALA A 729 5.30 -1.63 5.42
N GLY A 730 4.41 -0.65 5.41
CA GLY A 730 4.26 0.29 4.28
C GLY A 730 5.51 1.14 4.06
N ASN A 731 6.20 1.54 5.13
CA ASN A 731 7.42 2.35 5.05
C ASN A 731 8.61 1.58 4.47
N THR A 732 8.70 0.27 4.75
CA THR A 732 9.80 -0.59 4.27
C THR A 732 9.53 -1.14 2.86
N ALA A 733 8.26 -1.12 2.42
CA ALA A 733 7.82 -1.63 1.10
C ALA A 733 8.68 -1.20 -0.10
N PRO A 734 9.11 0.08 -0.23
CA PRO A 734 9.89 0.54 -1.38
C PRO A 734 11.21 -0.22 -1.61
N LEU A 735 11.80 -0.85 -0.57
CA LEU A 735 13.02 -1.65 -0.76
C LEU A 735 12.82 -2.84 -1.70
N THR A 736 11.61 -3.38 -1.77
CA THR A 736 11.32 -4.56 -2.60
C THR A 736 11.23 -4.24 -4.09
N ASN A 737 10.89 -2.99 -4.43
CA ASN A 737 10.82 -2.51 -5.81
C ASN A 737 12.20 -2.42 -6.47
N ILE A 738 13.27 -2.35 -5.66
CA ILE A 738 14.65 -2.24 -6.12
C ILE A 738 15.17 -3.64 -6.42
N ASP A 739 15.47 -3.91 -7.70
CA ASP A 739 16.03 -5.19 -8.11
C ASP A 739 17.48 -5.38 -7.60
N ALA A 740 18.04 -6.58 -7.81
CA ALA A 740 19.38 -6.91 -7.33
C ALA A 740 20.52 -6.07 -7.96
N GLU A 741 20.24 -5.33 -9.03
CA GLU A 741 21.18 -4.42 -9.73
C GLU A 741 20.89 -2.95 -9.43
N GLY A 742 19.88 -2.64 -8.62
CA GLY A 742 19.52 -1.29 -8.21
C GLY A 742 18.41 -0.64 -9.05
N PHE A 743 17.83 -1.32 -10.04
CA PHE A 743 16.72 -0.75 -10.82
C PHE A 743 15.45 -0.64 -9.95
N PRO A 744 14.85 0.55 -9.82
CA PRO A 744 13.57 0.70 -9.11
C PRO A 744 12.38 0.52 -10.06
N SER A 745 11.46 -0.39 -9.71
CA SER A 745 10.19 -0.59 -10.39
C SER A 745 9.05 0.27 -9.81
N ALA A 746 8.12 0.71 -10.66
CA ALA A 746 6.94 1.49 -10.25
C ALA A 746 6.09 0.74 -9.21
N ALA A 747 5.74 -0.53 -9.47
CA ALA A 747 5.03 -1.43 -8.56
C ALA A 747 5.06 -2.88 -9.06
N PHE A 748 4.61 -3.83 -8.22
CA PHE A 748 4.44 -5.24 -8.57
C PHE A 748 2.99 -5.54 -8.99
N HIS A 749 2.83 -6.25 -10.09
CA HIS A 749 1.54 -6.74 -10.60
C HIS A 749 1.03 -7.93 -9.75
N SER A 750 -0.15 -7.78 -9.14
CA SER A 750 -0.73 -8.77 -8.21
C SER A 750 -1.55 -9.88 -8.85
N PHE A 751 -1.92 -9.75 -10.12
CA PHE A 751 -2.71 -10.72 -10.85
C PHE A 751 -1.92 -12.03 -11.01
N PRO A 752 -2.54 -13.18 -10.70
CA PRO A 752 -1.88 -14.48 -10.75
C PRO A 752 -1.21 -14.83 -12.10
N GLU A 753 -1.72 -14.32 -13.21
CA GLU A 753 -1.15 -14.53 -14.55
C GLU A 753 0.18 -13.80 -14.78
N LYS A 754 0.51 -12.81 -13.95
CA LYS A 754 1.64 -11.92 -14.18
C LYS A 754 2.67 -11.96 -13.07
N LEU A 755 2.28 -11.68 -11.82
CA LEU A 755 3.13 -11.74 -10.61
C LEU A 755 4.59 -11.30 -10.83
N LYS A 756 4.78 -10.08 -11.36
CA LYS A 756 6.10 -9.51 -11.68
C LYS A 756 6.18 -8.01 -11.39
N TRP A 757 7.39 -7.52 -11.19
CA TRP A 757 7.70 -6.08 -11.14
C TRP A 757 7.45 -5.43 -12.51
N ASP A 758 6.84 -4.24 -12.53
CA ASP A 758 6.71 -3.47 -13.77
C ASP A 758 8.10 -3.01 -14.27
N PRO A 759 8.37 -3.02 -15.58
CA PRO A 759 9.67 -2.65 -16.12
C PRO A 759 9.98 -1.16 -16.11
N TYR A 760 8.99 -0.30 -15.88
CA TYR A 760 9.23 1.14 -15.78
C TYR A 760 9.56 1.54 -14.35
N THR A 761 10.46 2.51 -14.22
CA THR A 761 10.63 3.24 -12.97
C THR A 761 9.36 3.98 -12.55
N GLY A 762 8.67 4.58 -13.51
CA GLY A 762 7.41 5.27 -13.30
C GLY A 762 7.46 6.28 -12.16
N ASP A 763 6.53 6.15 -11.24
CA ASP A 763 6.29 7.02 -10.08
C ASP A 763 6.93 6.52 -8.77
N TYR A 764 7.85 5.55 -8.85
CA TYR A 764 8.51 4.93 -7.69
C TYR A 764 9.08 5.92 -6.67
N GLY A 765 9.68 7.03 -7.14
CA GLY A 765 10.45 7.96 -6.30
C GLY A 765 9.69 8.52 -5.12
N LEU A 766 8.38 8.73 -5.25
CA LEU A 766 7.51 9.17 -4.16
C LEU A 766 7.41 8.12 -3.04
N GLY A 767 7.38 6.83 -3.38
CA GLY A 767 7.39 5.76 -2.40
C GLY A 767 8.69 5.74 -1.61
N PHE A 768 9.81 5.88 -2.33
CA PHE A 768 11.13 5.94 -1.71
C PHE A 768 11.34 7.19 -0.84
N LEU A 769 10.76 8.33 -1.23
CA LEU A 769 10.67 9.52 -0.37
C LEU A 769 9.99 9.19 0.97
N GLY A 770 8.85 8.50 0.93
CA GLY A 770 8.16 7.99 2.11
C GLY A 770 9.07 7.15 3.02
N LEU A 771 9.82 6.21 2.44
CA LEU A 771 10.82 5.43 3.18
C LEU A 771 11.89 6.32 3.82
N GLY A 772 12.52 7.21 3.05
CA GLY A 772 13.62 8.04 3.52
C GLY A 772 13.22 8.98 4.67
N LEU A 773 12.01 9.56 4.59
CA LEU A 773 11.47 10.43 5.63
C LEU A 773 11.04 9.65 6.88
N GLY A 774 10.51 8.44 6.73
CA GLY A 774 9.88 7.70 7.81
C GLY A 774 10.80 6.77 8.60
N GLN A 775 11.80 6.16 7.95
CA GLN A 775 12.50 5.05 8.57
C GLN A 775 13.25 5.41 9.86
N ALA A 776 13.08 4.54 10.85
CA ALA A 776 13.69 4.60 12.17
C ALA A 776 13.75 3.21 12.81
N LEU A 777 14.63 3.06 13.80
CA LEU A 777 14.59 1.95 14.73
C LEU A 777 13.54 2.23 15.82
N TYR A 778 12.59 1.32 16.04
CA TYR A 778 11.59 1.45 17.11
C TYR A 778 11.83 0.40 18.18
N ILE A 779 11.96 0.81 19.44
CA ILE A 779 11.98 -0.09 20.61
C ILE A 779 10.60 -0.03 21.26
N VAL A 780 9.88 -1.15 21.27
CA VAL A 780 8.49 -1.24 21.71
C VAL A 780 8.31 -2.41 22.66
N ASN A 781 7.73 -2.15 23.83
CA ASN A 781 7.27 -3.18 24.75
C ASN A 781 5.78 -3.44 24.55
N HIS A 782 5.40 -4.67 24.23
CA HIS A 782 4.01 -5.05 24.01
C HIS A 782 3.56 -6.16 24.97
N GLU A 783 2.29 -6.12 25.40
CA GLU A 783 1.77 -7.09 26.37
C GLU A 783 1.88 -8.53 25.87
N ASN A 784 1.63 -8.81 24.59
CA ASN A 784 1.67 -10.19 24.05
C ASN A 784 3.04 -10.60 23.49
N TYR A 785 3.87 -9.64 23.07
CA TYR A 785 5.12 -9.91 22.33
C TYR A 785 6.36 -9.54 23.13
N GLY A 786 6.20 -8.92 24.30
CA GLY A 786 7.29 -8.38 25.10
C GLY A 786 8.06 -7.31 24.32
N GLU A 787 9.38 -7.30 24.51
CA GLU A 787 10.28 -6.38 23.83
C GLU A 787 10.50 -6.78 22.38
N VAL A 788 10.09 -5.89 21.49
CA VAL A 788 10.30 -6.03 20.07
C VAL A 788 10.96 -4.80 19.48
N VAL A 789 11.75 -5.02 18.44
CA VAL A 789 12.43 -3.95 17.71
C VAL A 789 11.93 -3.95 16.28
N PHE A 790 11.58 -2.77 15.78
CA PHE A 790 11.38 -2.55 14.34
C PHE A 790 12.59 -1.84 13.76
N GLY A 791 12.98 -2.19 12.53
CA GLY A 791 14.13 -1.59 11.84
C GLY A 791 15.49 -2.00 12.39
N GLY A 792 15.59 -3.07 13.20
CA GLY A 792 16.85 -3.51 13.77
C GLY A 792 16.81 -4.90 14.38
N ASN A 793 18.00 -5.42 14.70
CA ASN A 793 18.16 -6.66 15.44
C ASN A 793 18.21 -6.39 16.95
N VAL A 794 17.66 -7.30 17.75
CA VAL A 794 17.87 -7.32 19.19
C VAL A 794 19.16 -8.07 19.48
N ILE A 795 20.16 -7.39 20.02
CA ILE A 795 21.46 -7.99 20.40
C ILE A 795 21.39 -8.56 21.82
N ALA A 796 20.76 -7.81 22.73
CA ALA A 796 20.50 -8.24 24.09
C ALA A 796 19.22 -7.57 24.59
N SER A 797 18.42 -8.31 25.36
CA SER A 797 17.26 -7.76 26.07
C SER A 797 17.14 -8.45 27.42
N ASN A 798 17.06 -7.66 28.49
CA ASN A 798 16.86 -8.13 29.85
C ASN A 798 16.03 -7.11 30.64
N ASP A 799 15.77 -7.39 31.92
CA ASP A 799 14.94 -6.53 32.78
C ASP A 799 15.46 -5.09 32.92
N THR A 800 16.75 -4.87 32.69
CA THR A 800 17.43 -3.59 32.92
C THR A 800 17.71 -2.81 31.63
N ALA A 801 17.96 -3.48 30.51
CA ALA A 801 18.38 -2.83 29.28
C ALA A 801 17.99 -3.59 28.01
N VAL A 802 17.82 -2.83 26.93
CA VAL A 802 17.68 -3.31 25.55
C VAL A 802 18.85 -2.77 24.73
N VAL A 803 19.56 -3.67 24.05
CA VAL A 803 20.61 -3.34 23.08
C VAL A 803 20.11 -3.75 21.70
N ALA A 804 20.01 -2.77 20.80
CA ALA A 804 19.51 -2.96 19.46
C ALA A 804 20.49 -2.42 18.41
N GLU A 805 20.51 -3.07 17.25
CA GLU A 805 21.38 -2.72 16.14
C GLU A 805 20.53 -2.32 14.93
N PRO A 806 20.59 -1.06 14.47
CA PRO A 806 19.89 -0.61 13.27
C PRO A 806 20.22 -1.46 12.04
N ARG A 807 19.16 -1.82 11.32
CA ARG A 807 19.15 -2.56 10.05
C ARG A 807 18.28 -1.89 9.00
N ASP A 808 17.59 -0.82 9.39
CA ASP A 808 16.89 0.06 8.48
C ASP A 808 17.89 0.73 7.50
N ALA A 809 17.37 1.23 6.39
CA ALA A 809 18.09 1.86 5.30
C ALA A 809 18.67 3.24 5.66
N VAL A 810 18.05 3.97 6.60
CA VAL A 810 18.45 5.35 6.93
C VAL A 810 19.45 5.41 8.08
N ARG A 811 19.28 4.55 9.09
CA ARG A 811 20.10 4.40 10.31
C ARG A 811 20.36 5.72 11.06
N ARG A 812 19.49 6.72 10.94
CA ARG A 812 19.68 8.04 11.60
C ARG A 812 18.64 8.36 12.66
N ARG A 813 17.71 7.44 12.92
CA ARG A 813 16.58 7.70 13.81
C ARG A 813 16.32 6.52 14.73
N VAL A 814 15.99 6.82 15.98
CA VAL A 814 15.49 5.85 16.95
C VAL A 814 14.32 6.42 17.72
N PHE A 815 13.30 5.59 17.96
CA PHE A 815 12.17 5.89 18.82
C PHE A 815 12.09 4.89 19.97
N VAL A 816 11.99 5.40 21.20
CA VAL A 816 11.79 4.60 22.41
C VAL A 816 10.36 4.82 22.90
N ALA A 817 9.49 3.83 22.70
CA ALA A 817 8.05 3.93 22.98
C ALA A 817 7.74 4.28 24.45
N ASP A 818 8.44 3.64 25.39
CA ASP A 818 8.28 3.86 26.84
C ASP A 818 8.61 5.30 27.27
N TRP A 819 9.39 6.01 26.49
CA TRP A 819 9.76 7.41 26.74
C TRP A 819 8.96 8.39 25.88
N GLY A 820 8.35 7.93 24.78
CA GLY A 820 7.83 8.82 23.74
C GLY A 820 8.91 9.74 23.20
N LEU A 821 10.14 9.26 23.10
CA LEU A 821 11.30 10.03 22.65
C LEU A 821 11.75 9.53 21.28
N LYS A 822 11.76 10.44 20.30
CA LYS A 822 12.43 10.25 19.02
C LYS A 822 13.75 11.00 19.01
N VAL A 823 14.81 10.32 18.59
CA VAL A 823 16.13 10.91 18.36
C VAL A 823 16.43 10.85 16.87
N SER A 824 16.87 11.96 16.29
CA SER A 824 17.23 12.04 14.87
C SER A 824 18.59 12.71 14.68
N LEU A 825 19.37 12.22 13.71
CA LEU A 825 20.65 12.79 13.33
C LEU A 825 20.54 13.58 12.02
N SER A 826 21.23 14.72 11.91
CA SER A 826 21.35 15.44 10.64
C SER A 826 22.24 14.68 9.63
N ALA A 827 23.32 14.07 10.11
CA ALA A 827 24.31 13.31 9.35
C ALA A 827 24.87 12.14 10.17
N GLY A 828 25.65 11.27 9.54
CA GLY A 828 26.19 10.06 10.18
C GLY A 828 25.19 8.90 10.24
N ALA A 829 25.49 7.90 11.05
CA ALA A 829 24.63 6.74 11.26
C ALA A 829 24.76 6.18 12.68
N ILE A 830 23.66 5.66 13.20
CA ILE A 830 23.57 4.95 14.47
C ILE A 830 24.00 3.49 14.22
N GLN A 831 25.03 3.05 14.93
CA GLN A 831 25.53 1.67 14.88
C GLN A 831 24.91 0.81 15.96
N THR A 832 24.68 1.36 17.15
CA THR A 832 24.08 0.62 18.26
C THR A 832 23.28 1.56 19.14
N VAL A 833 22.14 1.07 19.63
CA VAL A 833 21.29 1.73 20.60
C VAL A 833 21.31 0.91 21.88
N THR A 834 21.66 1.55 23.00
CA THR A 834 21.50 0.96 24.34
C THR A 834 20.48 1.76 25.13
N TYR A 835 19.32 1.16 25.36
CA TYR A 835 18.27 1.71 26.20
C TYR A 835 18.37 1.11 27.61
N ASP A 836 18.90 1.88 28.56
CA ASP A 836 18.99 1.51 29.98
C ASP A 836 17.79 2.09 30.74
N ARG A 837 16.90 1.18 31.14
CA ARG A 837 15.62 1.51 31.81
C ARG A 837 15.85 2.01 33.23
N GLN A 838 16.79 1.40 33.94
CA GLN A 838 17.04 1.70 35.35
C GLN A 838 17.89 2.96 35.49
N GLY A 839 18.93 3.08 34.68
CA GLY A 839 19.79 4.27 34.63
C GLY A 839 19.14 5.48 33.95
N GLN A 840 17.91 5.33 33.44
CA GLN A 840 17.16 6.33 32.70
C GLN A 840 18.00 6.98 31.59
N ARG A 841 18.73 6.15 30.83
CA ARG A 841 19.73 6.58 29.85
C ARG A 841 19.53 5.90 28.51
N LEU A 842 19.68 6.66 27.43
CA LEU A 842 19.77 6.17 26.06
C LEU A 842 21.16 6.51 25.52
N THR A 843 21.91 5.50 25.09
CA THR A 843 23.25 5.67 24.51
C THR A 843 23.24 5.26 23.05
N LEU A 844 23.72 6.13 22.17
CA LEU A 844 23.86 5.87 20.75
C LEU A 844 25.33 5.84 20.37
N ALA A 845 25.81 4.73 19.82
CA ALA A 845 27.09 4.70 19.11
C ALA A 845 26.87 5.25 17.69
N VAL A 846 27.46 6.40 17.38
CA VAL A 846 27.27 7.10 16.10
C VAL A 846 28.56 7.08 15.30
N SER A 847 28.48 6.66 14.04
CA SER A 847 29.57 6.71 13.06
C SER A 847 29.35 7.84 12.03
N PRO A 848 30.42 8.27 11.31
CA PRO A 848 30.33 9.26 10.25
C PRO A 848 29.45 8.88 9.05
N ALA A 849 29.17 7.59 8.83
CA ALA A 849 28.32 7.11 7.74
C ALA A 849 27.76 5.70 8.02
N ALA A 850 26.69 5.32 7.29
CA ALA A 850 26.07 3.99 7.35
C ALA A 850 26.83 2.91 6.53
N ALA A 851 27.65 3.33 5.57
CA ALA A 851 28.44 2.47 4.71
C ALA A 851 29.79 3.15 4.38
N GLU A 852 30.82 2.34 4.09
CA GLU A 852 32.17 2.84 3.78
C GLU A 852 32.21 3.68 2.49
N ALA A 853 31.43 3.29 1.48
CA ALA A 853 31.33 4.04 0.22
C ALA A 853 30.56 5.36 0.36
N ALA A 854 29.83 5.57 1.46
CA ALA A 854 29.10 6.80 1.69
C ALA A 854 30.01 7.91 2.22
N LEU A 855 29.62 9.16 1.98
CA LEU A 855 30.39 10.31 2.43
C LEU A 855 30.43 10.40 3.96
N GLN A 856 31.62 10.60 4.52
CA GLN A 856 31.86 10.59 5.96
C GLN A 856 31.56 11.97 6.56
N ALA A 857 30.63 12.04 7.51
CA ALA A 857 30.28 13.26 8.23
C ALA A 857 31.38 13.66 9.23
N ALA A 858 31.81 14.92 9.23
CA ALA A 858 32.74 15.41 10.25
C ALA A 858 32.05 15.72 11.59
N SER A 859 30.75 16.00 11.55
CA SER A 859 29.91 16.25 12.72
C SER A 859 28.45 15.95 12.38
N ALA A 860 27.60 15.88 13.40
CA ALA A 860 26.17 15.74 13.26
C ALA A 860 25.43 16.62 14.29
N ILE A 861 24.22 17.06 13.95
CA ILE A 861 23.27 17.60 14.93
C ILE A 861 22.34 16.48 15.38
N VAL A 862 22.21 16.31 16.69
CA VAL A 862 21.26 15.39 17.32
C VAL A 862 20.04 16.18 17.78
N TRP A 863 18.88 15.89 17.19
CA TRP A 863 17.59 16.43 17.62
C TRP A 863 16.87 15.44 18.52
N LEU A 864 16.33 15.96 19.61
CA LEU A 864 15.51 15.22 20.58
C LEU A 864 14.08 15.73 20.46
N THR A 865 13.15 14.84 20.13
CA THR A 865 11.74 15.18 19.96
C THR A 865 10.89 14.33 20.90
N GLN A 866 10.27 14.99 21.87
CA GLN A 866 9.26 14.37 22.73
C GLN A 866 7.92 14.36 21.99
N THR A 867 7.36 13.17 21.74
CA THR A 867 6.17 12.98 20.91
C THR A 867 4.91 12.68 21.74
N THR A 868 5.08 12.19 22.97
CA THR A 868 3.97 11.94 23.92
C THR A 868 3.89 13.05 24.98
N VAL A 869 2.70 13.22 25.55
CA VAL A 869 2.45 14.22 26.60
C VAL A 869 3.16 13.78 27.89
N GLY A 870 4.17 14.54 28.32
CA GLY A 870 4.90 14.32 29.57
C GLY A 870 5.90 15.45 29.86
N GLU A 871 6.28 15.60 31.14
CA GLU A 871 7.21 16.64 31.63
C GLU A 871 8.69 16.22 31.62
N ALA A 872 9.03 15.10 30.97
CA ALA A 872 10.41 14.63 30.92
C ALA A 872 11.23 15.50 29.96
N GLU A 873 12.28 16.17 30.45
CA GLU A 873 13.26 16.80 29.58
C GLU A 873 14.38 15.80 29.25
N PHE A 874 14.85 15.83 28.01
CA PHE A 874 15.96 14.99 27.56
C PHE A 874 17.11 15.88 27.14
N VAL A 875 18.31 15.56 27.63
CA VAL A 875 19.50 16.39 27.39
C VAL A 875 20.71 15.52 27.08
N ILE A 876 21.58 16.06 26.23
CA ILE A 876 22.94 15.52 26.00
C ILE A 876 23.89 16.43 26.78
N GLN A 877 24.29 15.97 27.97
CA GLN A 877 25.07 16.80 28.89
C GLN A 877 26.44 17.16 28.28
N GLY A 878 26.79 18.45 28.36
CA GLY A 878 28.09 18.96 27.87
C GLY A 878 28.17 19.17 26.36
N ALA A 879 27.13 18.84 25.58
CA ALA A 879 27.10 19.11 24.15
C ALA A 879 26.72 20.57 23.83
N THR A 880 27.30 21.11 22.76
CA THR A 880 27.01 22.47 22.29
C THR A 880 25.67 22.51 21.57
N VAL A 881 24.80 23.45 21.94
CA VAL A 881 23.51 23.64 21.25
C VAL A 881 23.73 24.34 19.91
N SER A 882 23.14 23.81 18.84
CA SER A 882 23.19 24.37 17.49
C SER A 882 21.99 23.91 16.68
N ARG A 883 21.39 24.81 15.88
CA ARG A 883 20.27 24.51 14.96
C ARG A 883 19.12 23.74 15.65
N GLY A 884 18.77 24.15 16.87
CA GLY A 884 17.72 23.52 17.68
C GLY A 884 18.05 22.12 18.22
N GLY A 885 19.29 21.66 18.12
CA GLY A 885 19.76 20.36 18.64
C GLY A 885 21.15 20.45 19.27
N TYR A 886 21.81 19.30 19.37
CA TYR A 886 23.13 19.17 20.00
C TYR A 886 24.19 18.76 18.97
N LEU A 887 25.28 19.52 18.90
CA LEU A 887 26.42 19.22 18.02
C LEU A 887 27.24 18.06 18.60
N VAL A 888 27.52 17.07 17.75
CA VAL A 888 28.37 15.90 18.03
C VAL A 888 29.51 15.88 17.02
N ASP A 889 30.74 15.76 17.52
CA ASP A 889 31.95 15.63 16.71
C ASP A 889 32.15 14.17 16.27
N LEU A 890 32.30 13.96 14.96
CA LEU A 890 32.52 12.64 14.35
C LEU A 890 33.89 12.54 13.70
N SER A 891 34.75 13.55 13.82
CA SER A 891 36.09 13.59 13.22
C SER A 891 37.02 12.47 13.71
N ALA A 892 36.74 11.90 14.88
CA ALA A 892 37.45 10.75 15.44
C ALA A 892 36.97 9.38 14.91
N GLY A 893 35.98 9.35 14.00
CA GLY A 893 35.44 8.13 13.38
C GLY A 893 34.30 7.44 14.13
N GLN A 894 34.02 7.84 15.38
CA GLN A 894 32.85 7.42 16.16
C GLN A 894 32.62 8.39 17.33
N ALA A 895 31.37 8.53 17.77
CA ALA A 895 31.02 9.21 19.01
C ALA A 895 29.95 8.43 19.79
N ASP A 896 30.05 8.45 21.12
CA ASP A 896 29.00 7.95 22.01
C ASP A 896 28.11 9.12 22.46
N VAL A 897 26.87 9.12 22.01
CA VAL A 897 25.86 10.13 22.38
C VAL A 897 25.06 9.61 23.55
N VAL A 898 25.24 10.22 24.72
CA VAL A 898 24.54 9.85 25.95
C VAL A 898 23.41 10.83 26.22
N ILE A 899 22.18 10.35 26.11
CA ILE A 899 20.95 11.10 26.39
C ILE A 899 20.44 10.68 27.76
N SER A 900 20.27 11.66 28.63
CA SER A 900 19.73 11.46 29.98
C SER A 900 18.34 12.06 30.08
N ARG A 901 17.43 11.34 30.71
CA ARG A 901 16.14 11.87 31.14
C ARG A 901 16.37 12.72 32.39
N SER A 902 15.98 13.99 32.38
CA SER A 902 15.93 14.81 33.58
C SER A 902 14.85 14.25 34.51
N GLN A 903 15.11 14.30 35.82
CA GLN A 903 14.10 13.98 36.83
C GLN A 903 13.06 15.08 36.95
#